data_AF-A0A2T0WD72-F1
#
_entry.id   AF-A0A2T0WD72-F1
#
_cell.length_a   1.000
_cell.length_b   1.000
_cell.length_c   1.000
_cell.angle_alpha   90.00
_cell.angle_beta   90.00
_cell.angle_gamma   90.00
#
_symmetry.space_group_name_H-M   'P 1'
#
loop_
_entity.id
_entity.type
_entity.pdbx_description
1 polymer ?
#
loop_
_entity_poly.entity_id
_entity_poly.type
_entity_poly.pdbx_seq_one_letter_code
_entity_poly.pdbx_strand_id
1 'polypeptide(L)'
;MIVEIIRKPGEKGSGGTAEAFLPGVRYIWQKAAHVETRNLAATEWRGAATEMRLVSELNSRVQKPYYHLAASWHAQEQPTDAHQMAAAAHLIKALGLEDHQAVIALHRDKAQAHFHIVVNTVHPVTGKVWSKSNDHMRVEKACREIEVLQGWSHDRGQFDFDITPDGSVRLKPSPDAYERKKAARAKGRRPKTSGDRKFEKSTGFETFEHSLTDALRDRFAAAVATSPDWPSLHNALLAMGLRYDKHGSGARVLLLGSGEHLKASAFGAKFSISKLQKRFGPYEAPPPVQEAPLPTPPAPIAGMSGLIAEKDRKYTSASSFKLTLLRRIYCGIHVDPLVAEAIKFVGFAEVPPRITLRDTTTILDHGEKVTTSGDTKEARAIMIAMAKAKGWSSVRFRGPPDFVRAASLEAAQAGLPVFGVPEDLQAKCDAILARLRAQETSIEDIAEGVQLAALEAVADHDAARAKSAQARAARDAEKATNLKEVEDVLHALKPDKDPVSRAIKRVARDEKRSITAAFRNERDRTRALPPRDTEKLAGSAKGRRIVRTFLDHDETELARMKEVSIDAIASLCGWTFTPRHKDGHNDPSGHKLRTYTRGAETIKATRKGPYWVWTNNKTGKSGSVIDLWQADNPGSTLGDARKAFRQIMGTEVPAPLPARDGSYEAPRDHTQARRRWEEAPYIEDRRTYAEDRGIAKATLQRFRKSVRAGVYGGIYFAHRHPETGDILGFEQAWEKHGTRNTARFAKDGVKTVSVLGDPKTATRMVVFEGGLDALALAELEARFDTIYVSTGGGFGQRTELALKTLAIGRQVCSGFDNDRAGEALHAQLKQLLPIVERHAPHKRIEGATRPCKDWLDVLNAMAERGKVKPACDVDAPPEEWATP
;
A
#
# COMPACT_ATOMS: atom_id res chain seq x y z
N MET A 1 -11.07 -13.52 17.13
CA MET A 1 -10.25 -13.73 15.91
C MET A 1 -10.74 -12.85 14.76
N ILE A 2 -9.83 -12.24 14.01
CA ILE A 2 -10.11 -11.43 12.81
C ILE A 2 -9.34 -12.02 11.63
N VAL A 3 -9.94 -12.04 10.45
CA VAL A 3 -9.25 -12.44 9.22
C VAL A 3 -9.32 -11.30 8.21
N GLU A 4 -8.15 -10.86 7.75
CA GLU A 4 -7.99 -9.89 6.69
C GLU A 4 -7.68 -10.61 5.37
N ILE A 5 -8.40 -10.24 4.31
CA ILE A 5 -8.08 -10.66 2.95
C ILE A 5 -7.10 -9.64 2.36
N ILE A 6 -5.81 -10.02 2.28
CA ILE A 6 -4.74 -9.14 1.86
C ILE A 6 -4.92 -8.74 0.39
N ARG A 7 -4.85 -7.42 0.17
CA ARG A 7 -4.96 -6.80 -1.15
C ARG A 7 -3.67 -6.09 -1.47
N LYS A 8 -3.26 -6.09 -2.74
CA LYS A 8 -2.17 -5.23 -3.20
C LYS A 8 -2.63 -3.76 -3.08
N PRO A 9 -1.90 -2.88 -2.37
CA PRO A 9 -2.25 -1.47 -2.26
C PRO A 9 -2.46 -0.84 -3.64
N GLY A 10 -3.61 -0.19 -3.85
CA GLY A 10 -3.95 0.45 -5.13
C GLY A 10 -4.56 -0.45 -6.21
N GLU A 11 -4.77 -1.74 -5.95
CA GLU A 11 -5.44 -2.67 -6.89
C GLU A 11 -6.85 -3.10 -6.44
N LYS A 12 -7.75 -3.33 -7.40
CA LYS A 12 -9.10 -3.88 -7.18
C LYS A 12 -9.05 -5.38 -6.87
N GLY A 13 -9.85 -5.79 -5.89
CA GLY A 13 -10.17 -7.20 -5.59
C GLY A 13 -9.31 -7.82 -4.49
N SER A 14 -9.77 -8.94 -3.94
CA SER A 14 -8.92 -9.84 -3.19
C SER A 14 -7.97 -10.54 -4.16
N GLY A 15 -6.69 -10.58 -3.80
CA GLY A 15 -5.69 -11.26 -4.60
C GLY A 15 -4.93 -10.45 -5.65
N GLY A 16 -3.81 -10.99 -6.08
CA GLY A 16 -2.83 -10.40 -6.98
C GLY A 16 -2.73 -11.16 -8.30
N THR A 17 -1.91 -10.63 -9.21
CA THR A 17 -1.55 -11.32 -10.46
C THR A 17 -0.68 -12.55 -10.18
N ALA A 18 -0.40 -13.38 -11.18
CA ALA A 18 0.43 -14.58 -11.01
C ALA A 18 1.86 -14.23 -10.53
N GLU A 19 2.37 -13.06 -10.88
CA GLU A 19 3.68 -12.57 -10.44
C GLU A 19 3.74 -12.31 -8.92
N ALA A 20 2.59 -12.23 -8.24
CA ALA A 20 2.54 -12.05 -6.79
C ALA A 20 2.88 -13.32 -5.99
N PHE A 21 2.83 -14.52 -6.59
CA PHE A 21 3.15 -15.76 -5.87
C PHE A 21 4.59 -15.75 -5.33
N LEU A 22 5.58 -15.32 -6.13
CA LEU A 22 6.99 -15.32 -5.72
C LEU A 22 7.28 -14.39 -4.54
N PRO A 23 6.97 -13.07 -4.58
CA PRO A 23 7.18 -12.19 -3.44
C PRO A 23 6.23 -12.51 -2.27
N GLY A 24 5.00 -12.98 -2.53
CA GLY A 24 4.01 -13.27 -1.50
C GLY A 24 4.31 -14.52 -0.68
N VAL A 25 4.62 -15.65 -1.35
CA VAL A 25 5.03 -16.90 -0.69
C VAL A 25 6.34 -16.68 0.06
N ARG A 26 7.32 -15.96 -0.52
CA ARG A 26 8.54 -15.57 0.19
C ARG A 26 8.24 -14.81 1.48
N TYR A 27 7.38 -13.78 1.39
CA TYR A 27 7.04 -12.93 2.52
C TYR A 27 6.43 -13.73 3.68
N ILE A 28 5.46 -14.62 3.38
CA ILE A 28 4.82 -15.41 4.44
C ILE A 28 5.73 -16.51 4.97
N TRP A 29 6.62 -17.07 4.17
CA TRP A 29 7.45 -18.21 4.60
C TRP A 29 8.65 -17.77 5.45
N GLN A 30 9.29 -16.64 5.13
CA GLN A 30 10.57 -16.24 5.74
C GLN A 30 10.52 -15.97 7.25
N LYS A 31 9.37 -15.57 7.79
CA LYS A 31 9.20 -15.24 9.22
C LYS A 31 8.31 -16.24 9.96
N ALA A 32 7.91 -17.31 9.28
CA ALA A 32 7.01 -18.28 9.85
C ALA A 32 7.74 -19.14 10.89
N ALA A 33 7.10 -19.35 12.04
CA ALA A 33 7.51 -20.36 13.00
C ALA A 33 7.28 -21.77 12.43
N HIS A 34 6.24 -21.93 11.63
CA HIS A 34 5.88 -23.18 10.97
C HIS A 34 5.20 -22.88 9.62
N VAL A 35 5.48 -23.69 8.61
CA VAL A 35 4.88 -23.58 7.27
C VAL A 35 4.38 -24.92 6.82
N GLU A 36 3.15 -24.94 6.30
CA GLU A 36 2.55 -26.11 5.67
C GLU A 36 2.19 -25.77 4.21
N THR A 37 2.53 -26.65 3.29
CA THR A 37 2.12 -26.56 1.88
C THR A 37 1.08 -27.63 1.55
N ARG A 38 0.01 -27.26 0.85
CA ARG A 38 -1.06 -28.16 0.41
C ARG A 38 -1.15 -28.21 -1.10
N ASN A 39 -1.32 -29.41 -1.65
CA ASN A 39 -1.43 -29.67 -3.08
C ASN A 39 -0.24 -29.08 -3.87
N LEU A 40 0.94 -29.07 -3.25
CA LEU A 40 2.20 -28.59 -3.82
C LEU A 40 3.25 -29.70 -3.71
N ALA A 41 4.04 -29.88 -4.77
CA ALA A 41 5.15 -30.83 -4.78
C ALA A 41 6.41 -30.22 -4.14
N ALA A 42 6.60 -28.91 -4.26
CA ALA A 42 7.75 -28.20 -3.74
C ALA A 42 7.75 -28.07 -2.21
N THR A 43 8.92 -28.33 -1.60
CA THR A 43 9.15 -28.23 -0.15
C THR A 43 9.86 -26.94 0.27
N GLU A 44 10.06 -26.01 -0.67
CA GLU A 44 10.72 -24.74 -0.45
C GLU A 44 9.96 -23.60 -1.14
N TRP A 45 10.14 -22.37 -0.63
CA TRP A 45 9.27 -21.25 -0.97
C TRP A 45 9.36 -20.79 -2.43
N ARG A 46 10.53 -20.84 -3.08
CA ARG A 46 10.72 -20.48 -4.49
C ARG A 46 10.00 -21.48 -5.39
N GLY A 47 10.18 -22.76 -5.12
CA GLY A 47 9.57 -23.87 -5.84
C GLY A 47 8.06 -23.85 -5.69
N ALA A 48 7.56 -23.68 -4.46
CA ALA A 48 6.13 -23.56 -4.19
C ALA A 48 5.52 -22.38 -4.96
N ALA A 49 6.16 -21.20 -4.90
CA ALA A 49 5.71 -20.05 -5.67
C ALA A 49 5.75 -20.26 -7.18
N THR A 50 6.78 -20.94 -7.69
CA THR A 50 6.94 -21.24 -9.11
C THR A 50 5.86 -22.21 -9.59
N GLU A 51 5.60 -23.26 -8.82
CA GLU A 51 4.55 -24.24 -9.09
C GLU A 51 3.17 -23.58 -9.10
N MET A 52 2.87 -22.72 -8.11
CA MET A 52 1.62 -21.96 -8.07
C MET A 52 1.45 -21.03 -9.27
N ARG A 53 2.54 -20.39 -9.71
CA ARG A 53 2.52 -19.58 -10.94
C ARG A 53 2.22 -20.43 -12.16
N LEU A 54 2.91 -21.56 -12.34
CA LEU A 54 2.72 -22.45 -13.49
C LEU A 54 1.29 -23.01 -13.55
N VAL A 55 0.74 -23.48 -12.42
CA VAL A 55 -0.65 -23.99 -12.38
C VAL A 55 -1.67 -22.90 -12.67
N SER A 56 -1.38 -21.64 -12.34
CA SER A 56 -2.27 -20.54 -12.71
C SER A 56 -2.40 -20.34 -14.23
N GLU A 57 -1.43 -20.80 -15.01
CA GLU A 57 -1.43 -20.72 -16.48
C GLU A 57 -2.36 -21.74 -17.14
N LEU A 58 -2.86 -22.74 -16.40
CA LEU A 58 -3.92 -23.65 -16.86
C LEU A 58 -5.19 -22.89 -17.30
N ASN A 59 -5.36 -21.64 -16.85
CA ASN A 59 -6.44 -20.77 -17.29
C ASN A 59 -5.92 -19.35 -17.58
N SER A 60 -5.44 -19.15 -18.80
CA SER A 60 -4.88 -17.86 -19.29
C SER A 60 -5.85 -16.67 -19.25
N ARG A 61 -7.17 -16.91 -19.07
CA ARG A 61 -8.16 -15.85 -18.91
C ARG A 61 -8.14 -15.23 -17.51
N VAL A 62 -7.49 -15.87 -16.53
CA VAL A 62 -7.44 -15.41 -15.14
C VAL A 62 -6.33 -14.40 -14.93
N GLN A 63 -6.71 -13.15 -14.69
CA GLN A 63 -5.73 -12.10 -14.43
C GLN A 63 -5.20 -12.08 -12.98
N LYS A 64 -5.97 -12.62 -12.02
CA LYS A 64 -5.66 -12.49 -10.58
C LYS A 64 -5.77 -13.81 -9.81
N PRO A 65 -4.87 -14.78 -10.05
CA PRO A 65 -4.94 -16.10 -9.44
C PRO A 65 -4.43 -16.17 -7.98
N TYR A 66 -3.59 -15.22 -7.55
CA TYR A 66 -3.04 -15.17 -6.19
C TYR A 66 -4.13 -14.73 -5.21
N TYR A 67 -4.32 -15.43 -4.09
CA TYR A 67 -5.25 -15.04 -3.02
C TYR A 67 -4.56 -15.19 -1.67
N HIS A 68 -4.69 -14.20 -0.77
CA HIS A 68 -3.92 -14.16 0.47
C HIS A 68 -4.79 -13.74 1.64
N LEU A 69 -4.77 -14.53 2.71
CA LEU A 69 -5.44 -14.30 3.98
C LEU A 69 -4.41 -14.08 5.09
N ALA A 70 -4.74 -13.24 6.05
CA ALA A 70 -4.03 -13.11 7.32
C ALA A 70 -5.07 -13.21 8.45
N ALA A 71 -4.95 -14.21 9.31
CA ALA A 71 -5.82 -14.42 10.45
C ALA A 71 -5.08 -14.11 11.74
N SER A 72 -5.65 -13.31 12.65
CA SER A 72 -5.06 -13.02 13.96
C SER A 72 -6.05 -13.21 15.10
N TRP A 73 -5.53 -13.63 16.25
CA TRP A 73 -6.29 -13.68 17.49
C TRP A 73 -6.15 -12.38 18.27
N HIS A 74 -7.03 -12.17 19.23
CA HIS A 74 -6.89 -11.04 20.14
C HIS A 74 -5.56 -11.17 20.90
N ALA A 75 -4.91 -10.06 21.26
CA ALA A 75 -3.57 -10.10 21.87
C ALA A 75 -3.52 -10.87 23.22
N GLN A 76 -4.69 -11.01 23.87
CA GLN A 76 -4.85 -11.77 25.12
C GLN A 76 -5.09 -13.27 24.89
N GLU A 77 -5.28 -13.71 23.65
CA GLU A 77 -5.48 -15.10 23.26
C GLU A 77 -4.18 -15.64 22.63
N GLN A 78 -3.67 -16.75 23.16
CA GLN A 78 -2.41 -17.36 22.69
C GLN A 78 -2.69 -18.78 22.18
N PRO A 79 -3.16 -18.93 20.93
CA PRO A 79 -3.40 -20.24 20.33
C PRO A 79 -2.10 -21.03 20.17
N THR A 80 -2.20 -22.34 20.38
CA THR A 80 -1.12 -23.30 20.04
C THR A 80 -0.99 -23.42 18.51
N ASP A 81 0.13 -23.93 18.02
CA ASP A 81 0.30 -24.13 16.58
C ASP A 81 -0.76 -25.10 16.01
N ALA A 82 -1.19 -26.09 16.80
CA ALA A 82 -2.30 -26.97 16.48
C ALA A 82 -3.64 -26.22 16.35
N HIS A 83 -3.95 -25.29 17.26
CA HIS A 83 -5.15 -24.43 17.13
C HIS A 83 -5.07 -23.54 15.89
N GLN A 84 -3.88 -22.98 15.61
CA GLN A 84 -3.70 -22.13 14.44
C GLN A 84 -3.84 -22.91 13.13
N MET A 85 -3.26 -24.10 13.06
CA MET A 85 -3.37 -24.96 11.88
C MET A 85 -4.79 -25.48 11.68
N ALA A 86 -5.48 -25.86 12.76
CA ALA A 86 -6.89 -26.24 12.69
C ALA A 86 -7.78 -25.08 12.22
N ALA A 87 -7.50 -23.85 12.65
CA ALA A 87 -8.19 -22.66 12.17
C ALA A 87 -7.92 -22.39 10.69
N ALA A 88 -6.66 -22.52 10.24
CA ALA A 88 -6.29 -22.37 8.83
C ALA A 88 -6.98 -23.43 7.95
N ALA A 89 -7.02 -24.68 8.40
CA ALA A 89 -7.71 -25.77 7.72
C ALA A 89 -9.23 -25.51 7.62
N HIS A 90 -9.86 -25.04 8.72
CA HIS A 90 -11.27 -24.69 8.73
C HIS A 90 -11.58 -23.54 7.77
N LEU A 91 -10.72 -22.50 7.70
CA LEU A 91 -10.86 -21.42 6.73
C LEU A 91 -10.80 -21.93 5.28
N ILE A 92 -9.81 -22.76 4.94
CA ILE A 92 -9.68 -23.33 3.58
C ILE A 92 -10.93 -24.13 3.21
N LYS A 93 -11.44 -24.94 4.14
CA LYS A 93 -12.65 -25.73 3.97
C LYS A 93 -13.91 -24.88 3.82
N ALA A 94 -14.12 -23.91 4.70
CA ALA A 94 -15.28 -23.02 4.65
C ALA A 94 -15.33 -22.19 3.36
N LEU A 95 -14.16 -21.94 2.74
CA LEU A 95 -14.05 -21.28 1.45
C LEU A 95 -14.20 -22.25 0.26
N GLY A 96 -14.14 -23.57 0.46
CA GLY A 96 -14.17 -24.57 -0.61
C GLY A 96 -12.88 -24.59 -1.44
N LEU A 97 -11.73 -24.42 -0.78
CA LEU A 97 -10.40 -24.34 -1.38
C LEU A 97 -9.52 -25.56 -1.03
N GLU A 98 -10.11 -26.66 -0.53
CA GLU A 98 -9.39 -27.86 -0.04
C GLU A 98 -8.52 -28.51 -1.13
N ASP A 99 -9.00 -28.52 -2.37
CA ASP A 99 -8.31 -29.09 -3.54
C ASP A 99 -7.42 -28.08 -4.29
N HIS A 100 -7.30 -26.85 -3.78
CA HIS A 100 -6.46 -25.79 -4.37
C HIS A 100 -5.06 -25.81 -3.75
N GLN A 101 -4.07 -25.31 -4.50
CA GLN A 101 -2.72 -25.15 -3.98
C GLN A 101 -2.70 -24.06 -2.91
N ALA A 102 -2.14 -24.35 -1.74
CA ALA A 102 -2.06 -23.40 -0.64
C ALA A 102 -0.74 -23.47 0.12
N VAL A 103 -0.29 -22.33 0.63
CA VAL A 103 0.84 -22.21 1.57
C VAL A 103 0.31 -21.53 2.83
N ILE A 104 0.38 -22.23 3.96
CA ILE A 104 -0.04 -21.76 5.28
C ILE A 104 1.22 -21.46 6.08
N ALA A 105 1.30 -20.28 6.69
CA ALA A 105 2.46 -19.88 7.47
C ALA A 105 2.03 -19.32 8.82
N LEU A 106 2.42 -19.99 9.91
CA LEU A 106 2.11 -19.59 11.28
C LEU A 106 3.16 -18.59 11.77
N HIS A 107 2.72 -17.43 12.25
CA HIS A 107 3.56 -16.30 12.65
C HIS A 107 3.36 -16.00 14.14
N ARG A 108 4.48 -15.82 14.85
CA ARG A 108 4.54 -15.41 16.26
C ARG A 108 5.39 -14.15 16.46
N ASP A 109 5.72 -13.45 15.37
CA ASP A 109 6.60 -12.28 15.34
C ASP A 109 5.89 -10.98 15.79
N LYS A 110 4.59 -11.03 16.07
CA LYS A 110 3.78 -9.92 16.62
C LYS A 110 3.10 -10.33 17.93
N ALA A 111 2.62 -9.34 18.68
CA ALA A 111 1.90 -9.55 19.94
C ALA A 111 0.65 -10.42 19.79
N GLN A 112 0.00 -10.37 18.62
CA GLN A 112 -1.09 -11.27 18.24
C GLN A 112 -0.50 -12.46 17.49
N ALA A 113 -0.76 -13.67 17.99
CA ALA A 113 -0.56 -14.87 17.19
C ALA A 113 -1.39 -14.73 15.91
N HIS A 114 -0.78 -15.00 14.76
CA HIS A 114 -1.44 -14.87 13.48
C HIS A 114 -0.89 -15.89 12.49
N PHE A 115 -1.68 -16.24 11.49
CA PHE A 115 -1.21 -17.04 10.38
C PHE A 115 -1.59 -16.42 9.05
N HIS A 116 -0.82 -16.74 8.03
CA HIS A 116 -1.10 -16.38 6.65
C HIS A 116 -1.50 -17.61 5.85
N ILE A 117 -2.39 -17.44 4.86
CA ILE A 117 -2.69 -18.46 3.85
C ILE A 117 -2.57 -17.80 2.48
N VAL A 118 -1.66 -18.29 1.64
CA VAL A 118 -1.61 -17.95 0.21
C VAL A 118 -2.20 -19.11 -0.57
N VAL A 119 -3.19 -18.85 -1.43
CA VAL A 119 -3.91 -19.85 -2.22
C VAL A 119 -3.83 -19.50 -3.70
N ASN A 120 -3.66 -20.50 -4.56
CA ASN A 120 -3.90 -20.37 -5.99
C ASN A 120 -5.38 -20.62 -6.28
N THR A 121 -6.10 -19.58 -6.74
CA THR A 121 -7.54 -19.72 -7.05
C THR A 121 -7.82 -20.54 -8.30
N VAL A 122 -6.82 -20.94 -9.07
CA VAL A 122 -6.97 -21.90 -10.18
C VAL A 122 -6.84 -23.31 -9.62
N HIS A 123 -7.83 -24.16 -9.89
CA HIS A 123 -7.84 -25.54 -9.43
C HIS A 123 -6.79 -26.35 -10.21
N PRO A 124 -5.89 -27.09 -9.54
CA PRO A 124 -4.74 -27.75 -10.19
C PRO A 124 -5.11 -28.82 -11.22
N VAL A 125 -6.21 -29.57 -11.00
CA VAL A 125 -6.70 -30.57 -11.96
C VAL A 125 -7.65 -30.01 -13.02
N THR A 126 -8.65 -29.22 -12.63
CA THR A 126 -9.73 -28.81 -13.54
C THR A 126 -9.48 -27.50 -14.29
N GLY A 127 -8.49 -26.70 -13.87
CA GLY A 127 -8.24 -25.35 -14.40
C GLY A 127 -9.36 -24.34 -14.12
N LYS A 128 -10.39 -24.73 -13.35
CA LYS A 128 -11.50 -23.84 -12.97
C LYS A 128 -11.06 -22.85 -11.90
N VAL A 129 -11.68 -21.68 -11.93
CA VAL A 129 -11.31 -20.55 -11.07
C VAL A 129 -12.28 -20.45 -9.92
N TRP A 130 -11.76 -20.37 -8.70
CA TRP A 130 -12.56 -20.16 -7.52
C TRP A 130 -13.20 -18.76 -7.51
N SER A 131 -14.49 -18.71 -7.17
CA SER A 131 -15.25 -17.46 -7.11
C SER A 131 -14.96 -16.69 -5.81
N LYS A 132 -14.43 -15.47 -5.94
CA LYS A 132 -14.21 -14.51 -4.84
C LYS A 132 -15.49 -13.83 -4.35
N SER A 133 -16.66 -14.16 -4.92
CA SER A 133 -17.92 -13.50 -4.56
C SER A 133 -18.27 -13.73 -3.09
N ASN A 134 -18.59 -12.68 -2.34
CA ASN A 134 -18.91 -12.75 -0.90
C ASN A 134 -17.83 -13.47 -0.06
N ASP A 135 -16.56 -13.36 -0.45
CA ASP A 135 -15.43 -13.90 0.32
C ASP A 135 -15.38 -13.35 1.75
N HIS A 136 -15.56 -12.04 1.96
CA HIS A 136 -15.62 -11.41 3.30
C HIS A 136 -16.66 -12.07 4.22
N MET A 137 -17.88 -12.30 3.72
CA MET A 137 -18.96 -12.92 4.49
C MET A 137 -18.65 -14.40 4.82
N ARG A 138 -18.06 -15.14 3.87
CA ARG A 138 -17.67 -16.54 4.08
C ARG A 138 -16.53 -16.65 5.10
N VAL A 139 -15.53 -15.78 4.99
CA VAL A 139 -14.43 -15.67 5.94
C VAL A 139 -14.94 -15.33 7.33
N GLU A 140 -15.82 -14.33 7.45
CA GLU A 140 -16.34 -13.93 8.76
C GLU A 140 -17.18 -15.01 9.42
N LYS A 141 -18.05 -15.68 8.66
CA LYS A 141 -18.77 -16.87 9.15
C LYS A 141 -17.81 -17.93 9.67
N ALA A 142 -16.74 -18.22 8.94
CA ALA A 142 -15.72 -19.16 9.35
C ALA A 142 -14.96 -18.70 10.60
N CYS A 143 -14.70 -17.39 10.77
CA CYS A 143 -14.10 -16.86 11.99
C CYS A 143 -14.96 -17.15 13.22
N ARG A 144 -16.26 -16.86 13.13
CA ARG A 144 -17.22 -17.12 14.21
C ARG A 144 -17.32 -18.62 14.51
N GLU A 145 -17.32 -19.47 13.48
CA GLU A 145 -17.29 -20.92 13.66
C GLU A 145 -16.03 -21.38 14.39
N ILE A 146 -14.85 -20.85 14.04
CA ILE A 146 -13.58 -21.16 14.70
C ILE A 146 -13.59 -20.70 16.16
N GLU A 147 -14.13 -19.52 16.44
CA GLU A 147 -14.28 -19.01 17.81
C GLU A 147 -15.15 -19.94 18.66
N VAL A 148 -16.30 -20.39 18.13
CA VAL A 148 -17.17 -21.35 18.81
C VAL A 148 -16.50 -22.71 18.98
N LEU A 149 -15.86 -23.23 17.94
CA LEU A 149 -15.24 -24.56 17.93
C LEU A 149 -14.05 -24.67 18.88
N GLN A 150 -13.26 -23.62 19.00
CA GLN A 150 -12.03 -23.60 19.80
C GLN A 150 -12.20 -22.87 21.14
N GLY A 151 -13.39 -22.34 21.43
CA GLY A 151 -13.71 -21.66 22.68
C GLY A 151 -13.07 -20.28 22.86
N TRP A 152 -12.85 -19.55 21.76
CA TRP A 152 -12.29 -18.20 21.78
C TRP A 152 -13.34 -17.12 22.03
N SER A 153 -12.88 -15.96 22.48
CA SER A 153 -13.72 -14.78 22.58
C SER A 153 -14.08 -14.24 21.19
N HIS A 154 -15.30 -13.74 21.06
CA HIS A 154 -15.78 -13.17 19.80
C HIS A 154 -15.21 -11.76 19.62
N ASP A 155 -14.55 -11.52 18.50
CA ASP A 155 -14.01 -10.20 18.15
C ASP A 155 -15.03 -9.36 17.37
N ARG A 156 -14.82 -8.04 17.24
CA ARG A 156 -15.71 -7.12 16.52
C ARG A 156 -15.75 -7.47 15.02
N GLY A 157 -16.84 -8.11 14.59
CA GLY A 157 -17.11 -8.47 13.19
C GLY A 157 -17.90 -7.40 12.43
N GLN A 158 -18.04 -7.54 11.11
CA GLN A 158 -18.94 -6.73 10.29
C GLN A 158 -20.41 -7.14 10.45
N PHE A 159 -20.67 -8.39 10.86
CA PHE A 159 -22.00 -8.95 11.02
C PHE A 159 -22.23 -9.38 12.48
N ASP A 160 -23.42 -9.09 12.98
CA ASP A 160 -23.94 -9.80 14.15
C ASP A 160 -24.18 -11.28 13.79
N PHE A 161 -24.23 -12.17 14.78
CA PHE A 161 -24.48 -13.60 14.54
C PHE A 161 -25.25 -14.22 15.71
N ASP A 162 -25.92 -15.34 15.43
CA ASP A 162 -26.50 -16.23 16.43
C ASP A 162 -25.83 -17.60 16.37
N ILE A 163 -25.83 -18.29 17.52
CA ILE A 163 -25.48 -19.70 17.63
C ILE A 163 -26.80 -20.47 17.76
N THR A 164 -27.09 -21.33 16.79
CA THR A 164 -28.29 -22.17 16.83
C THR A 164 -28.17 -23.28 17.87
N PRO A 165 -29.28 -23.91 18.32
CA PRO A 165 -29.24 -24.95 19.35
C PRO A 165 -28.35 -26.16 19.03
N ASP A 166 -28.08 -26.41 17.75
CA ASP A 166 -27.16 -27.45 17.27
C ASP A 166 -25.68 -27.01 17.22
N GLY A 167 -25.37 -25.80 17.70
CA GLY A 167 -24.03 -25.21 17.75
C GLY A 167 -23.57 -24.56 16.44
N SER A 168 -24.42 -24.42 15.43
CA SER A 168 -24.05 -23.80 14.15
C SER A 168 -24.08 -22.28 14.22
N VAL A 169 -23.16 -21.61 13.50
CA VAL A 169 -23.15 -20.14 13.42
C VAL A 169 -23.97 -19.65 12.23
N ARG A 170 -24.89 -18.71 12.51
CA ARG A 170 -25.64 -17.96 11.49
C ARG A 170 -25.38 -16.46 11.62
N LEU A 171 -24.80 -15.85 10.59
CA LEU A 171 -24.68 -14.39 10.51
C LEU A 171 -26.08 -13.75 10.36
N LYS A 172 -26.36 -12.72 11.15
CA LYS A 172 -27.58 -11.92 11.04
C LYS A 172 -27.48 -11.03 9.81
N PRO A 173 -28.44 -11.13 8.87
CA PRO A 173 -28.56 -10.12 7.83
C PRO A 173 -28.89 -8.77 8.49
N SER A 174 -28.41 -7.67 7.91
CA SER A 174 -28.89 -6.32 8.23
C SER A 174 -29.92 -5.91 7.16
N PRO A 175 -31.24 -6.05 7.44
CA PRO A 175 -32.27 -5.77 6.44
C PRO A 175 -32.26 -4.30 6.02
N ASP A 176 -32.05 -3.38 6.97
CA ASP A 176 -32.02 -1.94 6.71
C ASP A 176 -30.87 -1.54 5.79
N ALA A 177 -29.67 -2.06 6.01
CA ALA A 177 -28.53 -1.78 5.14
C ALA A 177 -28.75 -2.37 3.73
N TYR A 178 -29.36 -3.55 3.65
CA TYR A 178 -29.72 -4.16 2.38
C TYR A 178 -30.78 -3.35 1.62
N GLU A 179 -31.85 -2.93 2.28
CA GLU A 179 -32.92 -2.13 1.68
C GLU A 179 -32.41 -0.73 1.29
N ARG A 180 -31.58 -0.06 2.10
CA ARG A 180 -30.91 1.19 1.72
C ARG A 180 -30.05 1.01 0.45
N LYS A 181 -29.27 -0.06 0.38
CA LYS A 181 -28.43 -0.38 -0.79
C LYS A 181 -29.28 -0.68 -2.03
N LYS A 182 -30.40 -1.37 -1.86
CA LYS A 182 -31.35 -1.69 -2.93
C LYS A 182 -32.06 -0.43 -3.42
N ALA A 183 -32.48 0.47 -2.53
CA ALA A 183 -33.05 1.77 -2.86
C ALA A 183 -32.05 2.67 -3.61
N ALA A 184 -30.79 2.74 -3.15
CA ALA A 184 -29.73 3.48 -3.84
C ALA A 184 -29.49 2.93 -5.26
N ARG A 185 -29.39 1.59 -5.40
CA ARG A 185 -29.27 0.92 -6.70
C ARG A 185 -30.48 1.16 -7.61
N ALA A 186 -31.68 1.25 -7.06
CA ALA A 186 -32.88 1.58 -7.82
C ALA A 186 -32.79 2.98 -8.43
N LYS A 187 -32.23 3.94 -7.70
CA LYS A 187 -31.91 5.31 -8.16
C LYS A 187 -30.61 5.41 -9.00
N GLY A 188 -29.95 4.29 -9.27
CA GLY A 188 -28.70 4.27 -10.02
C GLY A 188 -27.50 4.84 -9.24
N ARG A 189 -27.64 5.05 -7.94
CA ARG A 189 -26.58 5.54 -7.06
C ARG A 189 -25.76 4.37 -6.55
N ARG A 190 -24.46 4.37 -6.85
CA ARG A 190 -23.51 3.34 -6.41
C ARG A 190 -22.31 4.01 -5.75
N PRO A 191 -21.67 3.35 -4.78
CA PRO A 191 -20.40 3.83 -4.26
C PRO A 191 -19.30 3.77 -5.34
N LYS A 192 -18.43 4.78 -5.37
CA LYS A 192 -17.24 4.79 -6.24
C LYS A 192 -16.42 3.53 -6.03
N THR A 193 -16.09 2.84 -7.12
CA THR A 193 -15.12 1.75 -7.07
C THR A 193 -13.71 2.33 -6.94
N SER A 194 -12.74 1.54 -6.46
CA SER A 194 -11.35 2.02 -6.36
C SER A 194 -10.73 2.40 -7.70
N GLY A 195 -11.29 1.92 -8.81
CA GLY A 195 -10.82 2.24 -10.16
C GLY A 195 -11.43 3.54 -10.66
N ASP A 196 -12.64 3.87 -10.20
CA ASP A 196 -13.22 5.19 -10.46
C ASP A 196 -12.39 6.24 -9.71
N ARG A 197 -12.05 5.98 -8.44
CA ARG A 197 -11.14 6.83 -7.67
C ARG A 197 -9.73 6.93 -8.27
N LYS A 198 -9.18 5.83 -8.80
CA LYS A 198 -7.86 5.83 -9.45
C LYS A 198 -7.89 6.63 -10.76
N PHE A 199 -8.90 6.40 -11.59
CA PHE A 199 -9.14 7.16 -12.81
C PHE A 199 -9.23 8.65 -12.48
N GLU A 200 -10.07 9.00 -11.51
CA GLU A 200 -10.25 10.36 -10.98
C GLU A 200 -8.94 10.97 -10.50
N LYS A 201 -8.14 10.24 -9.72
CA LYS A 201 -6.84 10.71 -9.25
C LYS A 201 -5.84 10.92 -10.38
N SER A 202 -5.83 10.04 -11.39
CA SER A 202 -4.87 10.08 -12.49
C SER A 202 -5.21 11.11 -13.57
N THR A 203 -6.50 11.36 -13.79
CA THR A 203 -6.98 12.26 -14.85
C THR A 203 -7.43 13.61 -14.30
N GLY A 204 -7.74 13.70 -13.00
CA GLY A 204 -8.38 14.86 -12.37
C GLY A 204 -9.89 14.95 -12.59
N PHE A 205 -10.52 13.93 -13.20
CA PHE A 205 -11.93 13.99 -13.63
C PHE A 205 -12.80 12.85 -13.07
N GLU A 206 -14.01 13.19 -12.63
CA GLU A 206 -15.04 12.22 -12.22
C GLU A 206 -15.38 11.23 -13.35
N THR A 207 -15.62 9.97 -13.04
CA THR A 207 -16.02 8.98 -14.05
C THR A 207 -17.43 9.25 -14.62
N PHE A 208 -17.69 8.83 -15.87
CA PHE A 208 -18.97 9.06 -16.55
C PHE A 208 -20.19 8.55 -15.76
N GLU A 209 -20.10 7.41 -15.07
CA GLU A 209 -21.17 6.90 -14.20
C GLU A 209 -21.48 7.84 -13.02
N HIS A 210 -20.44 8.48 -12.49
CA HIS A 210 -20.54 9.35 -11.32
C HIS A 210 -20.85 10.81 -11.67
N SER A 211 -20.57 11.24 -12.91
CA SER A 211 -20.96 12.56 -13.41
C SER A 211 -22.41 12.64 -13.90
N LEU A 212 -23.17 11.54 -13.85
CA LEU A 212 -24.59 11.51 -14.24
C LEU A 212 -25.46 12.37 -13.29
N THR A 213 -26.05 13.43 -13.84
CA THR A 213 -27.00 14.31 -13.14
C THR A 213 -28.33 13.61 -12.86
N ASP A 214 -29.04 14.06 -11.82
CA ASP A 214 -30.39 13.57 -11.52
C ASP A 214 -31.37 13.87 -12.68
N ALA A 215 -31.26 15.05 -13.32
CA ALA A 215 -32.08 15.41 -14.48
C ALA A 215 -31.92 14.45 -15.67
N LEU A 216 -30.70 14.01 -15.98
CA LEU A 216 -30.46 13.04 -17.05
C LEU A 216 -31.00 11.65 -16.66
N ARG A 217 -30.90 11.27 -15.39
CA ARG A 217 -31.49 10.02 -14.87
C ARG A 217 -33.01 10.03 -14.99
N ASP A 218 -33.64 11.16 -14.68
CA ASP A 218 -35.11 11.31 -14.76
C ASP A 218 -35.59 11.29 -16.21
N ARG A 219 -34.90 11.99 -17.12
CA ARG A 219 -35.19 11.92 -18.57
C ARG A 219 -35.02 10.51 -19.13
N PHE A 220 -33.95 9.81 -18.75
CA PHE A 220 -33.74 8.41 -19.13
C PHE A 220 -34.87 7.52 -18.60
N ALA A 221 -35.27 7.73 -17.34
CA ALA A 221 -36.37 6.99 -16.73
C ALA A 221 -37.71 7.26 -17.42
N ALA A 222 -37.99 8.51 -17.79
CA ALA A 222 -39.17 8.92 -18.53
C ALA A 222 -39.20 8.28 -19.93
N ALA A 223 -38.09 8.34 -20.68
CA ALA A 223 -37.97 7.71 -21.99
C ALA A 223 -38.24 6.19 -21.92
N VAL A 224 -37.68 5.51 -20.92
CA VAL A 224 -38.00 4.09 -20.70
C VAL A 224 -39.47 3.92 -20.34
N ALA A 225 -40.05 4.75 -19.49
CA ALA A 225 -41.43 4.64 -19.06
C ALA A 225 -42.43 4.81 -20.21
N THR A 226 -42.21 5.77 -21.11
CA THR A 226 -43.11 6.09 -22.22
C THR A 226 -42.96 5.19 -23.44
N SER A 227 -41.83 4.48 -23.57
CA SER A 227 -41.58 3.61 -24.72
C SER A 227 -42.35 2.28 -24.59
N PRO A 228 -43.12 1.86 -25.61
CA PRO A 228 -43.81 0.57 -25.64
C PRO A 228 -42.89 -0.61 -26.03
N ASP A 229 -41.84 -0.37 -26.81
CA ASP A 229 -40.97 -1.39 -27.41
C ASP A 229 -39.50 -0.92 -27.52
N TRP A 230 -38.62 -1.81 -28.03
CA TRP A 230 -37.21 -1.50 -28.25
C TRP A 230 -36.97 -0.37 -29.25
N PRO A 231 -37.60 -0.35 -30.45
CA PRO A 231 -37.44 0.76 -31.39
C PRO A 231 -37.81 2.13 -30.81
N SER A 232 -38.93 2.23 -30.10
CA SER A 232 -39.37 3.47 -29.45
C SER A 232 -38.40 3.93 -28.39
N LEU A 233 -37.87 3.00 -27.58
CA LEU A 233 -36.83 3.30 -26.60
C LEU A 233 -35.57 3.83 -27.28
N HIS A 234 -35.09 3.14 -28.31
CA HIS A 234 -33.89 3.55 -29.03
C HIS A 234 -34.03 4.94 -29.63
N ASN A 235 -35.20 5.27 -30.21
CA ASN A 235 -35.49 6.61 -30.73
C ASN A 235 -35.53 7.67 -29.62
N ALA A 236 -36.16 7.37 -28.48
CA ALA A 236 -36.21 8.29 -27.35
C ALA A 236 -34.82 8.53 -26.74
N LEU A 237 -33.98 7.49 -26.63
CA LEU A 237 -32.60 7.62 -26.18
C LEU A 237 -31.73 8.37 -27.18
N LEU A 238 -31.92 8.14 -28.48
CA LEU A 238 -31.22 8.84 -29.56
C LEU A 238 -31.45 10.35 -29.50
N ALA A 239 -32.68 10.79 -29.24
CA ALA A 239 -33.02 12.20 -29.03
C ALA A 239 -32.33 12.83 -27.79
N MET A 240 -31.82 12.00 -26.88
CA MET A 240 -31.01 12.41 -25.72
C MET A 240 -29.50 12.26 -25.95
N GLY A 241 -29.07 11.85 -27.15
CA GLY A 241 -27.66 11.57 -27.46
C GLY A 241 -27.16 10.26 -26.85
N LEU A 242 -28.05 9.33 -26.49
CA LEU A 242 -27.71 8.08 -25.83
C LEU A 242 -28.05 6.88 -26.72
N ARG A 243 -27.29 5.79 -26.58
CA ARG A 243 -27.55 4.52 -27.26
C ARG A 243 -27.50 3.36 -26.29
N TYR A 244 -28.47 2.44 -26.37
CA TYR A 244 -28.54 1.26 -25.50
C TYR A 244 -28.12 0.00 -26.25
N ASP A 245 -26.98 -0.57 -25.87
CA ASP A 245 -26.43 -1.79 -26.47
C ASP A 245 -26.33 -2.94 -25.48
N LYS A 246 -26.71 -4.14 -25.91
CA LYS A 246 -26.44 -5.37 -25.16
C LYS A 246 -24.94 -5.68 -25.17
N HIS A 247 -24.37 -6.02 -24.02
CA HIS A 247 -22.95 -6.34 -23.87
C HIS A 247 -22.74 -7.51 -22.89
N GLY A 248 -22.45 -8.70 -23.44
CA GLY A 248 -22.38 -9.94 -22.68
C GLY A 248 -23.72 -10.28 -22.01
N SER A 249 -23.70 -10.59 -20.72
CA SER A 249 -24.91 -10.80 -19.90
C SER A 249 -25.58 -9.50 -19.40
N GLY A 250 -25.01 -8.34 -19.76
CA GLY A 250 -25.50 -7.02 -19.35
C GLY A 250 -25.84 -6.11 -20.53
N ALA A 251 -25.97 -4.82 -20.25
CA ALA A 251 -26.12 -3.77 -21.25
C ALA A 251 -25.31 -2.53 -20.87
N ARG A 252 -24.93 -1.78 -21.90
CA ARG A 252 -24.23 -0.51 -21.83
C ARG A 252 -25.10 0.59 -22.42
N VAL A 253 -25.01 1.78 -21.85
CA VAL A 253 -25.50 3.00 -22.46
C VAL A 253 -24.28 3.79 -22.90
N LEU A 254 -24.22 4.08 -24.19
CA LEU A 254 -23.15 4.84 -24.83
C LEU A 254 -23.60 6.27 -25.04
N LEU A 255 -22.65 7.20 -24.93
CA LEU A 255 -22.85 8.58 -25.34
C LEU A 255 -22.47 8.71 -26.82
N LEU A 256 -23.45 9.06 -27.66
CA LEU A 256 -23.26 9.18 -29.11
C LEU A 256 -22.22 10.25 -29.44
N GLY A 257 -21.41 9.99 -30.47
CA GLY A 257 -20.28 10.85 -30.84
C GLY A 257 -19.07 10.73 -29.89
N SER A 258 -19.08 9.78 -28.95
CA SER A 258 -17.96 9.51 -28.03
C SER A 258 -17.65 8.01 -27.90
N GLY A 259 -16.49 7.68 -27.33
CA GLY A 259 -16.16 6.31 -26.90
C GLY A 259 -16.64 5.97 -25.48
N GLU A 260 -17.30 6.90 -24.79
CA GLU A 260 -17.72 6.71 -23.40
C GLU A 260 -18.97 5.83 -23.30
N HIS A 261 -18.95 4.96 -22.30
CA HIS A 261 -20.07 4.09 -22.01
C HIS A 261 -20.15 3.78 -20.52
N LEU A 262 -21.35 3.47 -20.06
CA LEU A 262 -21.59 3.05 -18.69
C LEU A 262 -22.58 1.88 -18.67
N LYS A 263 -22.67 1.15 -17.55
CA LYS A 263 -23.64 0.05 -17.43
C LYS A 263 -25.05 0.62 -17.42
N ALA A 264 -26.01 0.07 -18.17
CA ALA A 264 -27.40 0.54 -18.14
C ALA A 264 -27.99 0.63 -16.71
N SER A 265 -27.61 -0.31 -15.85
CA SER A 265 -27.98 -0.32 -14.43
C SER A 265 -27.46 0.86 -13.59
N ALA A 266 -26.58 1.70 -14.13
CA ALA A 266 -26.12 2.93 -13.51
C ALA A 266 -27.18 4.04 -13.57
N PHE A 267 -28.10 4.02 -14.54
CA PHE A 267 -29.31 4.87 -14.53
C PHE A 267 -30.33 4.38 -13.49
N GLY A 268 -30.24 3.11 -13.09
CA GLY A 268 -31.14 2.46 -12.15
C GLY A 268 -31.21 0.96 -12.38
N ALA A 269 -31.27 0.16 -11.32
CA ALA A 269 -31.26 -1.31 -11.42
C ALA A 269 -32.38 -1.89 -12.31
N LYS A 270 -33.52 -1.19 -12.40
CA LYS A 270 -34.65 -1.54 -13.26
C LYS A 270 -34.37 -1.43 -14.76
N PHE A 271 -33.31 -0.75 -15.17
CA PHE A 271 -32.92 -0.57 -16.58
C PHE A 271 -31.87 -1.57 -17.06
N SER A 272 -31.61 -2.64 -16.30
CA SER A 272 -30.75 -3.74 -16.76
C SER A 272 -31.40 -4.51 -17.91
N ILE A 273 -30.57 -5.10 -18.78
CA ILE A 273 -31.04 -5.83 -19.97
C ILE A 273 -32.10 -6.89 -19.62
N SER A 274 -31.87 -7.67 -18.56
CA SER A 274 -32.82 -8.71 -18.12
C SER A 274 -34.19 -8.14 -17.72
N LYS A 275 -34.22 -6.94 -17.11
CA LYS A 275 -35.48 -6.30 -16.71
C LYS A 275 -36.19 -5.65 -17.90
N LEU A 276 -35.44 -5.04 -18.82
CA LEU A 276 -36.02 -4.46 -20.03
C LEU A 276 -36.50 -5.55 -21.00
N GLN A 277 -35.79 -6.67 -21.12
CA GLN A 277 -36.26 -7.80 -21.94
C GLN A 277 -37.53 -8.45 -21.37
N LYS A 278 -37.73 -8.42 -20.04
CA LYS A 278 -39.00 -8.83 -19.44
C LYS A 278 -40.17 -7.90 -19.78
N ARG A 279 -39.88 -6.64 -20.11
CA ARG A 279 -40.89 -5.64 -20.45
C ARG A 279 -41.16 -5.56 -21.96
N PHE A 280 -40.10 -5.53 -22.75
CA PHE A 280 -40.14 -5.28 -24.21
C PHE A 280 -39.94 -6.55 -25.05
N GLY A 281 -39.68 -7.71 -24.44
CA GLY A 281 -39.36 -8.95 -25.15
C GLY A 281 -37.87 -9.12 -25.48
N PRO A 282 -37.51 -10.07 -26.37
CA PRO A 282 -36.14 -10.27 -26.83
C PRO A 282 -35.47 -8.97 -27.26
N TYR A 283 -34.17 -8.81 -26.97
CA TYR A 283 -33.48 -7.55 -27.26
C TYR A 283 -33.34 -7.35 -28.76
N GLU A 284 -33.81 -6.20 -29.24
CA GLU A 284 -33.58 -5.72 -30.61
C GLU A 284 -32.50 -4.65 -30.61
N ALA A 285 -31.51 -4.80 -31.50
CA ALA A 285 -30.45 -3.82 -31.65
C ALA A 285 -31.01 -2.52 -32.28
N PRO A 286 -30.53 -1.34 -31.86
CA PRO A 286 -30.89 -0.10 -32.53
C PRO A 286 -30.44 -0.15 -34.00
N PRO A 287 -31.19 0.44 -34.94
CA PRO A 287 -30.75 0.55 -36.32
C PRO A 287 -29.35 1.22 -36.38
N PRO A 288 -28.48 0.79 -37.30
CA PRO A 288 -27.20 1.45 -37.47
C PRO A 288 -27.44 2.93 -37.77
N VAL A 289 -26.91 3.81 -36.93
CA VAL A 289 -26.93 5.24 -37.20
C VAL A 289 -26.06 5.45 -38.43
N GLN A 290 -26.68 5.57 -39.60
CA GLN A 290 -26.03 6.21 -40.74
C GLN A 290 -25.89 7.68 -40.36
N GLU A 291 -24.66 8.12 -40.13
CA GLU A 291 -24.36 9.54 -40.04
C GLU A 291 -24.71 10.16 -41.41
N ALA A 292 -25.90 10.74 -41.53
CA ALA A 292 -26.27 11.49 -42.73
C ALA A 292 -25.23 12.61 -42.90
N PRO A 293 -24.68 12.83 -44.11
CA PRO A 293 -23.79 13.94 -44.37
C PRO A 293 -24.48 15.22 -43.94
N LEU A 294 -23.88 15.91 -42.98
CA LEU A 294 -24.48 17.09 -42.42
C LEU A 294 -24.43 18.22 -43.46
N PRO A 295 -25.46 19.08 -43.55
CA PRO A 295 -25.40 20.25 -44.40
C PRO A 295 -24.19 21.10 -44.01
N THR A 296 -23.52 21.63 -45.02
CA THR A 296 -22.33 22.49 -44.89
C THR A 296 -22.60 23.58 -43.86
N PRO A 297 -21.74 23.78 -42.85
CA PRO A 297 -21.97 24.81 -41.86
C PRO A 297 -22.06 26.20 -42.53
N PRO A 298 -22.96 27.09 -42.08
CA PRO A 298 -23.01 28.46 -42.56
C PRO A 298 -21.67 29.18 -42.34
N ALA A 299 -21.36 30.18 -43.18
CA ALA A 299 -20.13 30.94 -43.05
C ALA A 299 -20.04 31.61 -41.65
N PRO A 300 -18.87 31.54 -40.98
CA PRO A 300 -18.72 32.14 -39.66
C PRO A 300 -18.77 33.67 -39.75
N ILE A 301 -19.57 34.29 -38.89
CA ILE A 301 -19.72 35.76 -38.81
C ILE A 301 -18.80 36.37 -37.73
N ALA A 302 -18.40 35.57 -36.74
CA ALA A 302 -17.59 36.03 -35.62
C ALA A 302 -16.69 34.91 -35.07
N GLY A 303 -15.73 35.28 -34.22
CA GLY A 303 -14.82 34.34 -33.59
C GLY A 303 -14.14 34.84 -32.32
N MET A 304 -13.55 33.91 -31.60
CA MET A 304 -12.84 34.10 -30.35
C MET A 304 -11.52 33.33 -30.39
N SER A 305 -10.45 33.96 -29.94
CA SER A 305 -9.12 33.37 -29.79
C SER A 305 -8.60 33.63 -28.38
N GLY A 306 -7.89 32.68 -27.79
CA GLY A 306 -7.32 32.85 -26.45
C GLY A 306 -5.81 32.71 -26.40
N LEU A 307 -5.21 33.28 -25.35
CA LEU A 307 -3.82 33.05 -24.99
C LEU A 307 -3.75 31.93 -23.94
N ILE A 308 -2.79 31.02 -24.07
CA ILE A 308 -2.51 29.96 -23.11
C ILE A 308 -1.35 30.43 -22.23
N ALA A 309 -1.54 30.45 -20.90
CA ALA A 309 -0.44 30.72 -19.98
C ALA A 309 0.65 29.64 -20.13
N GLU A 310 1.91 30.04 -20.14
CA GLU A 310 3.06 29.19 -20.51
C GLU A 310 3.18 27.90 -19.64
N LYS A 311 2.72 27.99 -18.39
CA LYS A 311 2.63 26.88 -17.42
C LYS A 311 1.60 25.80 -17.77
N ASP A 312 0.57 26.13 -18.55
CA ASP A 312 -0.59 25.25 -18.84
C ASP A 312 -0.48 24.56 -20.21
N ARG A 313 0.52 24.96 -21.03
CA ARG A 313 0.77 24.46 -22.40
C ARG A 313 0.98 22.93 -22.46
N LYS A 314 1.49 22.31 -21.39
CA LYS A 314 1.67 20.85 -21.27
C LYS A 314 0.34 20.08 -21.13
N TYR A 315 -0.69 20.68 -20.53
CA TYR A 315 -1.97 20.01 -20.25
C TYR A 315 -2.93 20.00 -21.46
N THR A 316 -2.82 20.97 -22.35
CA THR A 316 -3.73 21.15 -23.51
C THR A 316 -3.34 20.32 -24.73
N SER A 317 -2.12 19.76 -24.77
CA SER A 317 -1.57 19.03 -25.93
C SER A 317 -2.07 17.58 -26.10
N ALA A 318 -2.76 17.04 -25.10
CA ALA A 318 -3.20 15.65 -25.11
C ALA A 318 -4.63 15.50 -25.65
N SER A 319 -4.88 14.44 -26.43
CA SER A 319 -6.19 14.00 -26.91
C SER A 319 -7.25 13.82 -25.80
N SER A 320 -6.84 13.86 -24.52
CA SER A 320 -7.71 13.97 -23.34
C SER A 320 -8.47 15.29 -23.27
N PHE A 321 -7.94 16.38 -23.83
CA PHE A 321 -8.56 17.70 -23.78
C PHE A 321 -9.88 17.76 -24.59
N LYS A 322 -9.95 17.03 -25.72
CA LYS A 322 -11.20 16.84 -26.49
C LYS A 322 -12.27 16.09 -25.68
N LEU A 323 -11.88 15.09 -24.88
CA LEU A 323 -12.75 14.36 -23.94
C LEU A 323 -13.18 15.21 -22.74
N THR A 324 -12.31 16.12 -22.26
CA THR A 324 -12.61 17.07 -21.19
C THR A 324 -13.58 18.17 -21.64
N LEU A 325 -13.45 18.67 -22.88
CA LEU A 325 -14.37 19.63 -23.48
C LEU A 325 -15.78 19.02 -23.63
N LEU A 326 -15.84 17.76 -24.07
CA LEU A 326 -17.05 16.93 -24.17
C LEU A 326 -17.78 16.76 -22.82
N ARG A 327 -17.05 16.36 -21.76
CA ARG A 327 -17.63 16.26 -20.40
C ARG A 327 -17.96 17.60 -19.78
N ARG A 328 -17.23 18.68 -20.09
CA ARG A 328 -17.60 20.01 -19.62
C ARG A 328 -18.86 20.47 -20.33
N ILE A 329 -18.94 20.41 -21.66
CA ILE A 329 -20.14 20.83 -22.41
C ILE A 329 -21.42 20.11 -21.95
N TYR A 330 -21.32 18.82 -21.57
CA TYR A 330 -22.49 18.03 -21.19
C TYR A 330 -22.67 17.73 -19.69
N CYS A 331 -21.62 17.85 -18.86
CA CYS A 331 -21.67 17.49 -17.43
C CYS A 331 -21.04 18.53 -16.48
N GLY A 332 -20.56 19.69 -16.95
CA GLY A 332 -19.85 20.60 -16.05
C GLY A 332 -19.51 22.02 -16.51
N ILE A 333 -19.99 22.50 -17.66
CA ILE A 333 -20.26 23.92 -17.77
C ILE A 333 -21.54 24.09 -16.95
N HIS A 334 -21.54 25.06 -16.04
CA HIS A 334 -22.78 25.78 -15.78
C HIS A 334 -23.18 26.49 -17.09
N VAL A 335 -23.46 25.73 -18.15
CA VAL A 335 -24.25 26.30 -19.22
C VAL A 335 -25.56 26.39 -18.51
N ASP A 336 -26.03 27.62 -18.37
CA ASP A 336 -27.40 27.87 -17.98
C ASP A 336 -28.27 26.78 -18.64
N PRO A 337 -29.11 26.04 -17.89
CA PRO A 337 -29.92 24.96 -18.44
C PRO A 337 -30.63 25.34 -19.74
N LEU A 338 -30.98 26.61 -19.92
CA LEU A 338 -31.55 27.18 -21.14
C LEU A 338 -30.61 27.09 -22.35
N VAL A 339 -29.31 27.27 -22.16
CA VAL A 339 -28.30 27.16 -23.21
C VAL A 339 -28.02 25.70 -23.57
N ALA A 340 -28.10 24.77 -22.62
CA ALA A 340 -28.01 23.34 -22.90
C ALA A 340 -29.22 22.86 -23.73
N GLU A 341 -30.41 23.41 -23.47
CA GLU A 341 -31.61 23.16 -24.28
C GLU A 341 -31.49 23.71 -25.71
N ALA A 342 -30.70 24.76 -25.92
CA ALA A 342 -30.48 25.35 -27.23
C ALA A 342 -29.60 24.49 -28.15
N ILE A 343 -28.86 23.48 -27.64
CA ILE A 343 -28.01 22.61 -28.47
C ILE A 343 -28.89 21.57 -29.19
N LYS A 344 -28.78 21.53 -30.53
CA LYS A 344 -29.46 20.54 -31.38
C LYS A 344 -28.59 19.31 -31.63
N PHE A 345 -27.31 19.51 -31.93
CA PHE A 345 -26.39 18.44 -32.34
C PHE A 345 -24.92 18.85 -32.14
N VAL A 346 -24.02 17.87 -31.94
CA VAL A 346 -22.57 18.10 -31.91
C VAL A 346 -21.82 17.03 -32.72
N GLY A 347 -21.09 17.47 -33.75
CA GLY A 347 -20.29 16.64 -34.63
C GLY A 347 -18.82 16.62 -34.21
N PHE A 348 -18.46 15.67 -33.33
CA PHE A 348 -17.08 15.55 -32.80
C PHE A 348 -16.08 14.93 -33.76
N ALA A 349 -16.58 14.10 -34.69
CA ALA A 349 -15.79 13.50 -35.76
C ALA A 349 -15.52 14.50 -36.90
N GLU A 350 -16.25 15.62 -36.94
CA GLU A 350 -15.99 16.70 -37.90
C GLU A 350 -14.64 17.36 -37.60
N VAL A 351 -13.95 17.77 -38.66
CA VAL A 351 -12.70 18.52 -38.58
C VAL A 351 -12.93 19.84 -39.32
N PRO A 352 -13.12 20.96 -38.61
CA PRO A 352 -13.12 21.14 -37.14
C PRO A 352 -14.40 20.61 -36.44
N PRO A 353 -14.34 20.22 -35.16
CA PRO A 353 -15.53 19.83 -34.40
C PRO A 353 -16.61 20.92 -34.38
N ARG A 354 -17.88 20.53 -34.53
CA ARG A 354 -19.00 21.44 -34.71
C ARG A 354 -20.09 21.27 -33.65
N ILE A 355 -20.57 22.36 -33.08
CA ILE A 355 -21.81 22.43 -32.27
C ILE A 355 -22.87 23.14 -33.12
N THR A 356 -24.07 22.58 -33.21
CA THR A 356 -25.21 23.18 -33.90
C THR A 356 -26.33 23.42 -32.90
N LEU A 357 -26.85 24.64 -32.86
CA LEU A 357 -27.96 25.07 -32.03
C LEU A 357 -29.31 24.85 -32.74
N ARG A 358 -30.41 24.89 -31.99
CA ARG A 358 -31.78 24.68 -32.50
C ARG A 358 -32.22 25.79 -33.45
N ASP A 359 -31.70 27.00 -33.27
CA ASP A 359 -31.87 28.16 -34.14
C ASP A 359 -31.00 28.09 -35.43
N THR A 360 -30.29 26.97 -35.64
CA THR A 360 -29.34 26.72 -36.75
C THR A 360 -27.97 27.39 -36.63
N THR A 361 -27.71 28.14 -35.56
CA THR A 361 -26.38 28.70 -35.30
C THR A 361 -25.34 27.59 -35.13
N THR A 362 -24.19 27.71 -35.78
CA THR A 362 -23.09 26.75 -35.70
C THR A 362 -21.87 27.36 -35.03
N ILE A 363 -21.20 26.57 -34.19
CA ILE A 363 -19.96 26.92 -33.52
C ILE A 363 -18.91 25.88 -33.88
N LEU A 364 -17.75 26.31 -34.39
CA LEU A 364 -16.67 25.46 -34.85
C LEU A 364 -15.42 25.65 -34.00
N ASP A 365 -14.82 24.54 -33.56
CA ASP A 365 -13.59 24.53 -32.75
C ASP A 365 -12.35 24.23 -33.60
N HIS A 366 -11.55 25.25 -33.87
CA HIS A 366 -10.29 25.12 -34.62
C HIS A 366 -9.08 24.92 -33.70
N GLY A 367 -9.28 24.59 -32.42
CA GLY A 367 -8.23 24.45 -31.42
C GLY A 367 -7.95 25.76 -30.70
N GLU A 368 -7.09 26.61 -31.29
CA GLU A 368 -6.69 27.94 -30.76
C GLU A 368 -7.71 29.04 -31.07
N LYS A 369 -8.69 28.74 -31.93
CA LYS A 369 -9.73 29.65 -32.37
C LYS A 369 -11.08 28.95 -32.36
N VAL A 370 -12.12 29.64 -31.92
CA VAL A 370 -13.52 29.20 -32.01
C VAL A 370 -14.27 30.19 -32.89
N THR A 371 -15.11 29.73 -33.81
CA THR A 371 -15.93 30.60 -34.68
C THR A 371 -17.40 30.30 -34.53
N THR A 372 -18.26 31.30 -34.72
CA THR A 372 -19.72 31.14 -34.71
C THR A 372 -20.34 31.72 -35.97
N SER A 373 -21.43 31.12 -36.45
CA SER A 373 -22.24 31.63 -37.57
C SER A 373 -23.40 32.54 -37.15
N GLY A 374 -23.60 32.74 -35.83
CA GLY A 374 -24.68 33.56 -35.28
C GLY A 374 -24.26 34.31 -34.01
N ASP A 375 -24.92 35.44 -33.75
CA ASP A 375 -24.70 36.31 -32.57
C ASP A 375 -25.83 36.13 -31.54
N THR A 376 -26.04 34.88 -31.11
CA THR A 376 -26.99 34.57 -30.04
C THR A 376 -26.31 34.54 -28.69
N LYS A 377 -27.08 34.84 -27.64
CA LYS A 377 -26.60 34.79 -26.25
C LYS A 377 -26.08 33.39 -25.89
N GLU A 378 -26.78 32.37 -26.38
CA GLU A 378 -26.45 30.96 -26.24
C GLU A 378 -25.10 30.65 -26.90
N ALA A 379 -24.88 31.15 -28.13
CA ALA A 379 -23.62 30.94 -28.82
C ALA A 379 -22.44 31.61 -28.11
N ARG A 380 -22.58 32.86 -27.64
CA ARG A 380 -21.54 33.56 -26.88
C ARG A 380 -21.24 32.86 -25.55
N ALA A 381 -22.27 32.42 -24.83
CA ALA A 381 -22.11 31.67 -23.58
C ALA A 381 -21.35 30.35 -23.80
N ILE A 382 -21.68 29.60 -24.86
CA ILE A 382 -20.95 28.37 -25.24
C ILE A 382 -19.49 28.69 -25.59
N MET A 383 -19.23 29.75 -26.36
CA MET A 383 -17.88 30.17 -26.70
C MET A 383 -17.05 30.52 -25.45
N ILE A 384 -17.57 31.34 -24.54
CA ILE A 384 -16.88 31.71 -23.28
C ILE A 384 -16.60 30.47 -22.43
N ALA A 385 -17.57 29.55 -22.37
CA ALA A 385 -17.39 28.31 -21.65
C ALA A 385 -16.35 27.39 -22.29
N MET A 386 -16.27 27.34 -23.62
CA MET A 386 -15.20 26.64 -24.35
C MET A 386 -13.84 27.26 -24.03
N ALA A 387 -13.71 28.59 -23.94
CA ALA A 387 -12.46 29.25 -23.57
C ALA A 387 -11.98 28.87 -22.16
N LYS A 388 -12.89 28.94 -21.17
CA LYS A 388 -12.59 28.49 -19.79
C LYS A 388 -12.21 27.02 -19.76
N ALA A 389 -12.94 26.19 -20.49
CA ALA A 389 -12.66 24.77 -20.57
C ALA A 389 -11.27 24.53 -21.19
N LYS A 390 -10.87 25.32 -22.20
CA LYS A 390 -9.55 25.37 -22.86
C LYS A 390 -8.42 25.90 -22.00
N GLY A 391 -8.71 26.38 -20.79
CA GLY A 391 -7.70 26.96 -19.91
C GLY A 391 -7.10 28.24 -20.50
N TRP A 392 -7.86 28.96 -21.34
CA TRP A 392 -7.41 30.24 -21.85
C TRP A 392 -7.36 31.25 -20.71
N SER A 393 -6.20 31.88 -20.52
CA SER A 393 -5.99 32.87 -19.46
C SER A 393 -6.59 34.23 -19.81
N SER A 394 -6.78 34.49 -21.11
CA SER A 394 -7.45 35.68 -21.62
C SER A 394 -8.00 35.41 -23.02
N VAL A 395 -9.00 36.18 -23.42
CA VAL A 395 -9.69 36.03 -24.72
C VAL A 395 -9.78 37.33 -25.50
N ARG A 396 -9.79 37.19 -26.83
CA ARG A 396 -10.05 38.26 -27.79
C ARG A 396 -11.18 37.84 -28.71
N PHE A 397 -12.18 38.70 -28.85
CA PHE A 397 -13.29 38.53 -29.79
C PHE A 397 -13.04 39.30 -31.09
N ARG A 398 -13.53 38.77 -32.21
CA ARG A 398 -13.54 39.42 -33.53
C ARG A 398 -14.89 39.19 -34.20
N GLY A 399 -15.40 40.19 -34.91
CA GLY A 399 -16.69 40.12 -35.58
C GLY A 399 -17.36 41.49 -35.64
N PRO A 400 -18.69 41.53 -35.86
CA PRO A 400 -19.47 42.76 -35.79
C PRO A 400 -19.28 43.51 -34.45
N PRO A 401 -19.33 44.85 -34.42
CA PRO A 401 -19.11 45.63 -33.21
C PRO A 401 -20.02 45.23 -32.03
N ASP A 402 -21.29 44.94 -32.32
CA ASP A 402 -22.27 44.54 -31.31
C ASP A 402 -21.94 43.19 -30.67
N PHE A 403 -21.52 42.21 -31.49
CA PHE A 403 -21.03 40.91 -31.02
C PHE A 403 -19.82 41.09 -30.10
N VAL A 404 -18.82 41.87 -30.54
CA VAL A 404 -17.57 42.08 -29.78
C VAL A 404 -17.88 42.73 -28.44
N ARG A 405 -18.77 43.72 -28.41
CA ARG A 405 -19.19 44.40 -27.19
C ARG A 405 -19.90 43.46 -26.23
N ALA A 406 -20.92 42.73 -26.69
CA ALA A 406 -21.70 41.81 -25.87
C ALA A 406 -20.83 40.66 -25.33
N ALA A 407 -20.07 39.99 -26.21
CA ALA A 407 -19.22 38.86 -25.83
C ALA A 407 -18.13 39.23 -24.82
N SER A 408 -17.54 40.43 -24.95
CA SER A 408 -16.49 40.90 -24.04
C SER A 408 -17.01 41.17 -22.64
N LEU A 409 -18.18 41.82 -22.52
CA LEU A 409 -18.81 42.07 -21.22
C LEU A 409 -19.24 40.77 -20.55
N GLU A 410 -19.84 39.85 -21.30
CA GLU A 410 -20.24 38.52 -20.81
C GLU A 410 -19.02 37.70 -20.36
N ALA A 411 -17.89 37.76 -21.08
CA ALA A 411 -16.65 37.09 -20.69
C ALA A 411 -16.07 37.65 -19.39
N ALA A 412 -16.04 38.98 -19.23
CA ALA A 412 -15.58 39.65 -18.02
C ALA A 412 -16.46 39.33 -16.81
N GLN A 413 -17.80 39.32 -16.97
CA GLN A 413 -18.75 38.90 -15.94
C GLN A 413 -18.57 37.44 -15.55
N ALA A 414 -18.15 36.61 -16.51
CA ALA A 414 -17.78 35.23 -16.25
C ALA A 414 -16.38 35.11 -15.60
N GLY A 415 -15.67 36.18 -15.29
CA GLY A 415 -14.34 36.14 -14.68
C GLY A 415 -13.20 35.82 -15.66
N LEU A 416 -13.45 35.93 -16.98
CA LEU A 416 -12.45 35.66 -18.01
C LEU A 416 -11.85 36.98 -18.53
N PRO A 417 -10.53 37.21 -18.39
CA PRO A 417 -9.89 38.43 -18.88
C PRO A 417 -10.05 38.63 -20.38
N VAL A 418 -10.39 39.85 -20.80
CA VAL A 418 -10.54 40.23 -22.21
C VAL A 418 -9.38 41.14 -22.63
N PHE A 419 -8.90 41.01 -23.86
CA PHE A 419 -7.84 41.87 -24.39
C PHE A 419 -8.04 42.21 -25.87
N GLY A 420 -7.51 43.36 -26.29
CA GLY A 420 -7.51 43.79 -27.70
C GLY A 420 -8.88 44.27 -28.20
N VAL A 421 -9.67 44.86 -27.31
CA VAL A 421 -10.93 45.56 -27.59
C VAL A 421 -10.73 47.08 -27.42
N PRO A 422 -11.63 47.95 -27.93
CA PRO A 422 -11.54 49.40 -27.74
C PRO A 422 -11.36 49.81 -26.27
N GLU A 423 -10.63 50.90 -26.01
CA GLU A 423 -10.22 51.32 -24.64
C GLU A 423 -11.40 51.50 -23.69
N ASP A 424 -12.51 52.06 -24.16
CA ASP A 424 -13.72 52.28 -23.36
C ASP A 424 -14.37 50.98 -22.90
N LEU A 425 -14.28 49.93 -23.72
CA LEU A 425 -14.80 48.60 -23.45
C LEU A 425 -13.83 47.80 -22.57
N GLN A 426 -12.53 47.96 -22.78
CA GLN A 426 -11.48 47.36 -21.96
C GLN A 426 -11.61 47.80 -20.50
N ALA A 427 -11.76 49.11 -20.26
CA ALA A 427 -11.93 49.67 -18.92
C ALA A 427 -13.17 49.10 -18.18
N LYS A 428 -14.28 48.89 -18.90
CA LYS A 428 -15.50 48.28 -18.34
C LYS A 428 -15.26 46.82 -17.95
N CYS A 429 -14.55 46.05 -18.77
CA CYS A 429 -14.21 44.66 -18.48
C CYS A 429 -13.30 44.54 -17.25
N ASP A 430 -12.28 45.39 -17.15
CA ASP A 430 -11.31 45.37 -16.06
C ASP A 430 -11.97 45.74 -14.71
N ALA A 431 -12.90 46.69 -14.70
CA ALA A 431 -13.68 47.05 -13.52
C ALA A 431 -14.54 45.88 -12.99
N ILE A 432 -15.14 45.09 -13.89
CA ILE A 432 -15.92 43.89 -13.53
C ILE A 432 -15.00 42.85 -12.87
N LEU A 433 -13.82 42.59 -13.45
CA LEU A 433 -12.86 41.61 -12.93
C LEU A 433 -12.28 42.01 -11.58
N ALA A 434 -11.99 43.30 -11.37
CA ALA A 434 -11.52 43.82 -10.09
C ALA A 434 -12.54 43.60 -8.97
N ARG A 435 -13.83 43.84 -9.25
CA ARG A 435 -14.93 43.59 -8.30
C ARG A 435 -15.04 42.12 -7.92
N LEU A 436 -14.91 41.20 -8.88
CA LEU A 436 -14.97 39.76 -8.63
C LEU A 436 -13.81 39.29 -7.74
N ARG A 437 -12.57 39.74 -8.02
CA ARG A 437 -11.39 39.39 -7.22
C ARG A 437 -11.51 39.78 -5.76
N ALA A 438 -12.08 40.95 -5.48
CA ALA A 438 -12.28 41.43 -4.10
C ALA A 438 -13.28 40.58 -3.29
N GLN A 439 -14.23 39.90 -3.94
CA GLN A 439 -15.19 39.02 -3.28
C GLN A 439 -14.59 37.64 -2.95
N GLU A 440 -13.65 37.15 -3.76
CA GLU A 440 -13.07 35.81 -3.63
C GLU A 440 -12.09 35.73 -2.45
N THR A 441 -11.24 36.73 -2.24
CA THR A 441 -10.33 36.82 -1.08
C THR A 441 -11.07 36.77 0.25
N SER A 442 -12.25 37.41 0.34
CA SER A 442 -13.08 37.40 1.56
C SER A 442 -13.59 36.00 1.95
N ILE A 443 -13.73 35.08 0.99
CA ILE A 443 -14.21 33.72 1.25
C ILE A 443 -13.06 32.80 1.67
N GLU A 444 -11.87 33.00 1.07
CA GLU A 444 -10.66 32.23 1.41
C GLU A 444 -10.22 32.50 2.86
N ASP A 445 -10.27 33.75 3.31
CA ASP A 445 -9.95 34.12 4.70
C ASP A 445 -10.85 33.42 5.74
N ILE A 446 -12.14 33.23 5.41
CA ILE A 446 -13.10 32.53 6.27
C ILE A 446 -12.82 31.02 6.31
N ALA A 447 -12.45 30.42 5.17
CA ALA A 447 -12.14 29.00 5.09
C ALA A 447 -10.84 28.65 5.83
N GLU A 448 -9.84 29.53 5.79
CA GLU A 448 -8.56 29.34 6.49
C GLU A 448 -8.74 29.40 8.02
N GLY A 449 -9.63 30.27 8.52
CA GLY A 449 -9.98 30.33 9.95
C GLY A 449 -10.62 29.04 10.48
N VAL A 450 -11.50 28.39 9.69
CA VAL A 450 -12.14 27.12 10.08
C VAL A 450 -11.13 25.96 10.11
N GLN A 451 -10.19 25.95 9.17
CA GLN A 451 -9.12 24.94 9.10
C GLN A 451 -8.17 25.05 10.31
N LEU A 452 -7.86 26.26 10.76
CA LEU A 452 -6.98 26.51 11.90
C LEU A 452 -7.58 25.95 13.21
N ALA A 453 -8.87 26.21 13.46
CA ALA A 453 -9.59 25.73 14.65
C ALA A 453 -9.67 24.20 14.72
N ALA A 454 -9.79 23.52 13.57
CA ALA A 454 -9.79 22.05 13.52
C ALA A 454 -8.42 21.43 13.86
N LEU A 455 -7.33 22.12 13.54
CA LEU A 455 -5.96 21.67 13.83
C LEU A 455 -5.60 21.88 15.31
N GLU A 456 -6.07 22.95 15.94
CA GLU A 456 -5.90 23.20 17.37
C GLU A 456 -6.58 22.12 18.24
N ALA A 457 -7.81 21.71 17.89
CA ALA A 457 -8.52 20.64 18.59
C ALA A 457 -7.79 19.27 18.55
N VAL A 458 -7.05 18.99 17.47
CA VAL A 458 -6.23 17.77 17.35
C VAL A 458 -4.97 17.86 18.23
N ALA A 459 -4.37 19.04 18.32
CA ALA A 459 -3.18 19.27 19.15
C ALA A 459 -3.50 19.11 20.65
N ASP A 460 -4.65 19.61 21.11
CA ASP A 460 -5.11 19.47 22.50
C ASP A 460 -5.35 18.01 22.89
N HIS A 461 -5.92 17.23 21.97
CA HIS A 461 -6.16 15.80 22.16
C HIS A 461 -4.83 15.01 22.24
N ASP A 462 -3.83 15.37 21.45
CA ASP A 462 -2.51 14.72 21.50
C ASP A 462 -1.70 15.14 22.73
N ALA A 463 -1.84 16.38 23.21
CA ALA A 463 -1.26 16.83 24.47
C ALA A 463 -1.86 16.07 25.68
N ALA A 464 -3.17 15.83 25.70
CA ALA A 464 -3.85 15.03 26.72
C ALA A 464 -3.36 13.57 26.75
N ARG A 465 -3.07 12.98 25.58
CA ARG A 465 -2.50 11.63 25.48
C ARG A 465 -1.04 11.56 25.93
N ALA A 466 -0.24 12.59 25.64
CA ALA A 466 1.15 12.67 26.09
C ALA A 466 1.23 12.76 27.63
N LYS A 467 0.41 13.61 28.25
CA LYS A 467 0.29 13.72 29.72
C LYS A 467 -0.11 12.39 30.36
N SER A 468 -1.05 11.68 29.73
CA SER A 468 -1.47 10.34 30.18
C SER A 468 -0.37 9.29 30.07
N ALA A 469 0.48 9.36 29.04
CA ALA A 469 1.61 8.44 28.85
C ALA A 469 2.73 8.70 29.87
N GLN A 470 3.05 9.97 30.15
CA GLN A 470 4.03 10.35 31.19
C GLN A 470 3.59 9.88 32.58
N ALA A 471 2.30 10.05 32.91
CA ALA A 471 1.75 9.59 34.18
C ALA A 471 1.75 8.05 34.32
N ARG A 472 1.76 7.28 33.22
CA ARG A 472 1.94 5.82 33.25
C ARG A 472 3.40 5.44 33.45
N ALA A 473 4.32 6.11 32.74
CA ALA A 473 5.75 5.87 32.85
C ALA A 473 6.28 6.16 34.27
N ALA A 474 5.82 7.23 34.92
CA ALA A 474 6.18 7.56 36.29
C ALA A 474 5.73 6.48 37.29
N ARG A 475 4.51 5.93 37.12
CA ARG A 475 3.96 4.86 37.97
C ARG A 475 4.64 3.52 37.75
N ASP A 476 4.99 3.18 36.51
CA ASP A 476 5.73 1.96 36.21
C ASP A 476 7.17 2.04 36.76
N ALA A 477 7.79 3.23 36.79
CA ALA A 477 9.08 3.47 37.43
C ALA A 477 9.01 3.33 38.96
N GLU A 478 8.00 3.91 39.60
CA GLU A 478 7.76 3.77 41.05
C GLU A 478 7.57 2.30 41.44
N LYS A 479 6.76 1.56 40.66
CA LYS A 479 6.59 0.11 40.86
C LYS A 479 7.90 -0.65 40.72
N ALA A 480 8.76 -0.30 39.75
CA ALA A 480 10.04 -0.95 39.55
C ALA A 480 11.00 -0.71 40.73
N THR A 481 11.02 0.50 41.28
CA THR A 481 11.81 0.83 42.48
C THR A 481 11.36 0.01 43.69
N ASN A 482 10.05 -0.01 43.98
CA ASN A 482 9.50 -0.74 45.13
C ASN A 482 9.71 -2.27 45.01
N LEU A 483 9.68 -2.81 43.80
CA LEU A 483 9.97 -4.23 43.55
C LEU A 483 11.44 -4.58 43.72
N LYS A 484 12.34 -3.66 43.32
CA LYS A 484 13.78 -3.86 43.39
C LYS A 484 14.26 -4.01 44.83
N GLU A 485 13.77 -3.18 45.76
CA GLU A 485 14.13 -3.28 47.18
C GLU A 485 13.76 -4.64 47.78
N VAL A 486 12.60 -5.17 47.42
CA VAL A 486 12.15 -6.50 47.89
C VAL A 486 12.92 -7.63 47.22
N GLU A 487 13.31 -7.48 45.95
CA GLU A 487 14.15 -8.43 45.23
C GLU A 487 15.60 -8.46 45.74
N ASP A 488 16.17 -7.31 46.09
CA ASP A 488 17.50 -7.21 46.69
C ASP A 488 17.54 -7.90 48.06
N VAL A 489 16.49 -7.74 48.88
CA VAL A 489 16.33 -8.48 50.16
C VAL A 489 16.23 -9.99 49.93
N LEU A 490 15.48 -10.43 48.92
CA LEU A 490 15.38 -11.85 48.56
C LEU A 490 16.70 -12.42 48.05
N HIS A 491 17.50 -11.62 47.34
CA HIS A 491 18.79 -12.03 46.78
C HIS A 491 19.92 -12.05 47.83
N ALA A 492 19.85 -11.20 48.87
CA ALA A 492 20.82 -11.15 49.96
C ALA A 492 20.70 -12.35 50.94
N LEU A 493 19.57 -13.05 50.95
CA LEU A 493 19.30 -14.17 51.86
C LEU A 493 19.88 -15.50 51.31
N LYS A 494 20.76 -16.14 52.07
CA LYS A 494 21.42 -17.42 51.70
C LYS A 494 20.42 -18.59 51.50
N PRO A 495 20.78 -19.67 50.79
CA PRO A 495 19.91 -20.83 50.58
C PRO A 495 19.54 -21.54 51.89
N ASP A 496 18.34 -22.12 51.91
CA ASP A 496 17.52 -22.49 53.08
C ASP A 496 18.20 -23.40 54.11
N LYS A 497 18.97 -22.83 55.05
CA LYS A 497 19.56 -23.58 56.17
C LYS A 497 19.01 -23.22 57.54
N ASP A 498 18.43 -22.03 57.75
CA ASP A 498 17.88 -21.64 59.06
C ASP A 498 16.40 -21.20 59.02
N PRO A 499 15.66 -21.32 60.15
CA PRO A 499 14.23 -20.99 60.22
C PRO A 499 13.92 -19.50 60.05
N VAL A 500 14.84 -18.61 60.44
CA VAL A 500 14.67 -17.15 60.40
C VAL A 500 14.76 -16.66 58.96
N SER A 501 15.74 -17.14 58.18
CA SER A 501 15.82 -16.86 56.74
C SER A 501 14.58 -17.32 55.98
N ARG A 502 13.97 -18.45 56.38
CA ARG A 502 12.70 -18.93 55.81
C ARG A 502 11.52 -18.01 56.12
N ALA A 503 11.43 -17.52 57.36
CA ALA A 503 10.40 -16.58 57.77
C ALA A 503 10.55 -15.22 57.03
N ILE A 504 11.78 -14.68 56.94
CA ILE A 504 12.05 -13.41 56.24
C ILE A 504 11.75 -13.54 54.74
N LYS A 505 12.15 -14.65 54.09
CA LYS A 505 11.79 -14.89 52.67
C LYS A 505 10.29 -15.01 52.47
N ARG A 506 9.53 -15.52 53.45
CA ARG A 506 8.06 -15.60 53.37
C ARG A 506 7.46 -14.19 53.41
N VAL A 507 7.87 -13.37 54.38
CA VAL A 507 7.43 -11.98 54.51
C VAL A 507 7.80 -11.17 53.26
N ALA A 508 9.02 -11.28 52.76
CA ALA A 508 9.43 -10.58 51.53
C ALA A 508 8.66 -11.04 50.29
N ARG A 509 8.28 -12.32 50.17
CA ARG A 509 7.42 -12.80 49.08
C ARG A 509 5.97 -12.34 49.21
N ASP A 510 5.46 -12.25 50.43
CA ASP A 510 4.11 -11.75 50.70
C ASP A 510 4.04 -10.24 50.47
N GLU A 511 5.09 -9.49 50.81
CA GLU A 511 5.23 -8.06 50.52
C GLU A 511 5.38 -7.81 49.02
N LYS A 512 6.19 -8.61 48.31
CA LYS A 512 6.26 -8.60 46.84
C LYS A 512 4.88 -8.81 46.21
N ARG A 513 4.07 -9.73 46.77
CA ARG A 513 2.69 -9.97 46.32
C ARG A 513 1.77 -8.79 46.66
N SER A 514 1.91 -8.19 47.84
CA SER A 514 1.13 -7.02 48.29
C SER A 514 1.38 -5.80 47.41
N ILE A 515 2.65 -5.43 47.18
CA ILE A 515 3.04 -4.34 46.27
C ILE A 515 2.52 -4.65 44.85
N THR A 516 2.72 -5.87 44.35
CA THR A 516 2.22 -6.26 43.03
C THR A 516 0.68 -6.22 42.94
N ALA A 517 -0.03 -6.47 44.04
CA ALA A 517 -1.49 -6.44 44.14
C ALA A 517 -2.05 -5.01 44.25
N ALA A 518 -1.39 -4.12 45.00
CA ALA A 518 -1.76 -2.71 45.12
C ALA A 518 -1.70 -1.99 43.75
N PHE A 519 -0.69 -2.30 42.93
CA PHE A 519 -0.59 -1.82 41.54
C PHE A 519 -1.41 -2.65 40.51
N ARG A 520 -2.23 -3.60 40.98
CA ARG A 520 -3.13 -4.45 40.17
C ARG A 520 -4.59 -4.02 40.22
N ASN A 521 -5.05 -3.36 41.29
CA ASN A 521 -6.48 -3.08 41.51
C ASN A 521 -7.12 -1.99 40.64
N GLU A 522 -6.40 -1.38 39.69
CA GLU A 522 -7.00 -0.62 38.57
C GLU A 522 -6.73 -1.24 37.19
N ARG A 523 -6.04 -2.39 37.14
CA ARG A 523 -5.82 -3.18 35.92
C ARG A 523 -6.89 -4.26 35.72
N ASP A 524 -7.94 -4.30 36.53
CA ASP A 524 -9.03 -5.25 36.40
C ASP A 524 -10.06 -4.79 35.36
N ARG A 525 -9.63 -4.80 34.11
CA ARG A 525 -10.33 -5.60 33.12
C ARG A 525 -9.34 -6.58 32.49
N THR A 526 -9.49 -7.81 32.97
CA THR A 526 -9.21 -9.10 32.33
C THR A 526 -7.74 -9.57 32.27
N ARG A 527 -7.44 -10.42 33.26
CA ARG A 527 -6.41 -11.47 33.21
C ARG A 527 -6.63 -12.37 31.98
N ALA A 528 -5.55 -12.66 31.25
CA ALA A 528 -5.58 -13.55 30.08
C ALA A 528 -6.08 -14.95 30.45
N LEU A 529 -7.01 -15.48 29.65
CA LEU A 529 -7.58 -16.82 29.82
C LEU A 529 -6.86 -17.80 28.89
N PRO A 530 -6.37 -18.94 29.39
CA PRO A 530 -6.03 -20.06 28.53
C PRO A 530 -7.31 -20.65 27.90
N PRO A 531 -7.22 -21.34 26.75
CA PRO A 531 -8.36 -22.09 26.21
C PRO A 531 -8.92 -23.03 27.28
N ARG A 532 -10.24 -23.03 27.47
CA ARG A 532 -10.91 -23.93 28.42
C ARG A 532 -10.67 -25.37 27.98
N ASP A 533 -10.20 -26.21 28.91
CA ASP A 533 -9.93 -27.63 28.69
C ASP A 533 -11.05 -28.31 27.88
N THR A 534 -10.64 -28.98 26.81
CA THR A 534 -11.43 -29.59 25.75
C THR A 534 -12.18 -30.85 26.17
N GLU A 535 -12.54 -31.01 27.45
CA GLU A 535 -13.23 -32.22 27.93
C GLU A 535 -14.75 -32.20 27.71
N LYS A 536 -15.36 -31.08 27.30
CA LYS A 536 -16.82 -31.02 27.06
C LYS A 536 -17.29 -31.31 25.63
N LEU A 537 -16.39 -31.58 24.68
CA LEU A 537 -16.74 -31.97 23.30
C LEU A 537 -16.47 -33.44 22.96
N ALA A 538 -15.88 -34.19 23.90
CA ALA A 538 -15.59 -35.62 23.76
C ALA A 538 -16.85 -36.52 23.68
N GLY A 539 -18.03 -36.00 24.03
CA GLY A 539 -19.28 -36.78 24.06
C GLY A 539 -19.99 -36.94 22.71
N SER A 540 -19.80 -36.03 21.76
CA SER A 540 -20.61 -36.03 20.52
C SER A 540 -20.02 -36.96 19.45
N ALA A 541 -20.90 -37.75 18.79
CA ALA A 541 -20.52 -38.65 17.71
C ALA A 541 -19.80 -37.93 16.54
N LYS A 542 -20.07 -36.63 16.37
CA LYS A 542 -19.41 -35.76 15.39
C LYS A 542 -18.02 -35.32 15.86
N GLY A 543 -17.84 -35.04 17.16
CA GLY A 543 -16.55 -34.74 17.78
C GLY A 543 -15.56 -35.90 17.63
N ARG A 544 -16.02 -37.14 17.86
CA ARG A 544 -15.21 -38.35 17.63
C ARG A 544 -14.84 -38.59 16.17
N ARG A 545 -15.72 -38.25 15.22
CA ARG A 545 -15.45 -38.35 13.77
C ARG A 545 -14.40 -37.34 13.32
N ILE A 546 -14.49 -36.11 13.82
CA ILE A 546 -13.57 -35.02 13.50
C ILE A 546 -12.17 -35.30 14.09
N VAL A 547 -12.08 -35.74 15.35
CA VAL A 547 -10.82 -36.14 15.99
C VAL A 547 -10.16 -37.32 15.26
N ARG A 548 -10.95 -38.28 14.76
CA ARG A 548 -10.44 -39.40 13.95
C ARG A 548 -9.89 -38.94 12.59
N THR A 549 -10.52 -37.96 11.94
CA THR A 549 -10.01 -37.34 10.70
C THR A 549 -8.76 -36.46 10.93
N PHE A 550 -8.56 -35.95 12.15
CA PHE A 550 -7.36 -35.19 12.52
C PHE A 550 -6.12 -36.08 12.74
N LEU A 551 -6.29 -37.33 13.18
CA LEU A 551 -5.18 -38.29 13.34
C LEU A 551 -4.71 -38.89 12.01
N ASP A 552 -5.55 -38.90 10.98
CA ASP A 552 -5.20 -39.43 9.65
C ASP A 552 -4.33 -38.48 8.82
N HIS A 553 -4.06 -37.25 9.29
CA HIS A 553 -3.35 -36.17 8.56
C HIS A 553 -2.00 -35.78 9.18
N ASP A 554 -1.24 -36.76 9.67
CA ASP A 554 0.10 -36.50 10.19
C ASP A 554 1.08 -36.19 9.04
N GLU A 555 1.65 -34.98 9.00
CA GLU A 555 2.61 -34.48 8.01
C GLU A 555 3.88 -35.37 7.94
N THR A 556 4.21 -36.03 9.05
CA THR A 556 5.30 -37.02 9.11
C THR A 556 4.99 -38.30 8.34
N GLU A 557 3.73 -38.66 8.11
CA GLU A 557 3.36 -39.89 7.40
C GLU A 557 3.59 -39.76 5.90
N LEU A 558 3.14 -38.66 5.28
CA LEU A 558 3.33 -38.43 3.85
C LEU A 558 4.82 -38.25 3.49
N ALA A 559 5.61 -37.65 4.38
CA ALA A 559 7.06 -37.56 4.22
C ALA A 559 7.70 -38.96 4.23
N ARG A 560 7.36 -39.80 5.22
CA ARG A 560 7.82 -41.20 5.30
C ARG A 560 7.37 -42.04 4.10
N MET A 561 6.15 -41.81 3.59
CA MET A 561 5.66 -42.48 2.37
C MET A 561 6.51 -42.16 1.14
N LYS A 562 6.99 -40.92 0.99
CA LYS A 562 7.85 -40.52 -0.13
C LYS A 562 9.26 -41.12 -0.04
N GLU A 563 9.70 -41.51 1.16
CA GLU A 563 11.01 -42.12 1.44
C GLU A 563 11.04 -43.63 1.19
N VAL A 564 9.86 -44.27 1.01
CA VAL A 564 9.77 -45.69 0.65
C VAL A 564 10.52 -45.96 -0.66
N SER A 565 11.32 -47.03 -0.66
CA SER A 565 12.11 -47.43 -1.83
C SER A 565 11.23 -47.61 -3.07
N ILE A 566 11.68 -47.05 -4.20
CA ILE A 566 11.03 -47.24 -5.51
C ILE A 566 10.94 -48.72 -5.88
N ASP A 567 11.86 -49.59 -5.44
CA ASP A 567 11.80 -51.03 -5.72
C ASP A 567 10.59 -51.70 -5.08
N ALA A 568 10.26 -51.30 -3.85
CA ALA A 568 9.15 -51.88 -3.10
C ALA A 568 7.83 -51.58 -3.82
N ILE A 569 7.63 -50.33 -4.23
CA ILE A 569 6.43 -49.89 -4.95
C ILE A 569 6.40 -50.46 -6.37
N ALA A 570 7.51 -50.41 -7.11
CA ALA A 570 7.60 -50.96 -8.46
C ALA A 570 7.28 -52.46 -8.48
N SER A 571 7.83 -53.24 -7.54
CA SER A 571 7.57 -54.68 -7.43
C SER A 571 6.10 -54.97 -7.07
N LEU A 572 5.52 -54.24 -6.12
CA LEU A 572 4.11 -54.35 -5.75
C LEU A 572 3.17 -54.05 -6.93
N CYS A 573 3.58 -53.13 -7.79
CA CYS A 573 2.85 -52.75 -9.00
C CYS A 573 3.20 -53.61 -10.24
N GLY A 574 3.98 -54.69 -10.07
CA GLY A 574 4.30 -55.65 -11.13
C GLY A 574 5.36 -55.18 -12.14
N TRP A 575 6.17 -54.18 -11.79
CA TRP A 575 7.28 -53.72 -12.60
C TRP A 575 8.56 -54.51 -12.31
N THR A 576 9.26 -54.94 -13.35
CA THR A 576 10.50 -55.73 -13.23
C THR A 576 11.72 -54.85 -13.48
N PHE A 577 12.68 -54.83 -12.55
CA PHE A 577 13.91 -54.04 -12.68
C PHE A 577 14.80 -54.59 -13.81
N THR A 578 15.30 -53.70 -14.67
CA THR A 578 16.17 -54.05 -15.81
C THR A 578 17.55 -53.39 -15.64
N PRO A 579 18.59 -54.14 -15.22
CA PRO A 579 19.91 -53.58 -14.92
C PRO A 579 20.68 -53.04 -16.14
N ARG A 580 20.33 -53.46 -17.37
CA ARG A 580 20.98 -53.02 -18.61
C ARG A 580 19.94 -52.68 -19.67
N HIS A 581 19.63 -51.39 -19.80
CA HIS A 581 18.85 -50.87 -20.92
C HIS A 581 19.77 -50.53 -22.11
N LYS A 582 19.26 -50.61 -23.34
CA LYS A 582 19.97 -50.36 -24.61
C LYS A 582 20.50 -48.92 -24.82
N ASP A 583 20.30 -48.02 -23.85
CA ASP A 583 20.59 -46.58 -23.99
C ASP A 583 21.99 -46.17 -23.46
N GLY A 584 22.89 -47.11 -23.18
CA GLY A 584 24.33 -46.84 -23.07
C GLY A 584 24.79 -45.91 -21.92
N HIS A 585 24.18 -45.95 -20.74
CA HIS A 585 24.64 -45.16 -19.58
C HIS A 585 25.54 -45.94 -18.61
N ASN A 586 26.62 -45.29 -18.15
CA ASN A 586 27.60 -45.78 -17.16
C ASN A 586 27.09 -45.66 -15.70
N ASP A 587 25.97 -46.32 -15.35
CA ASP A 587 25.58 -46.56 -13.94
C ASP A 587 25.17 -48.03 -13.73
N PRO A 588 26.12 -48.99 -13.76
CA PRO A 588 25.83 -50.42 -13.71
C PRO A 588 25.18 -50.86 -12.39
N SER A 589 25.32 -50.07 -11.32
CA SER A 589 24.79 -50.33 -9.99
C SER A 589 23.45 -49.62 -9.71
N GLY A 590 22.97 -48.78 -10.63
CA GLY A 590 21.64 -48.16 -10.56
C GLY A 590 21.45 -47.23 -9.37
N HIS A 591 22.50 -46.51 -8.94
CA HIS A 591 22.44 -45.62 -7.78
C HIS A 591 21.72 -44.31 -8.06
N LYS A 592 21.79 -43.82 -9.30
CA LYS A 592 21.20 -42.53 -9.71
C LYS A 592 19.98 -42.71 -10.62
N LEU A 593 19.98 -43.76 -11.43
CA LEU A 593 18.92 -44.06 -12.39
C LEU A 593 18.58 -45.54 -12.37
N ARG A 594 17.29 -45.87 -12.35
CA ARG A 594 16.77 -47.23 -12.42
C ARG A 594 15.72 -47.33 -13.50
N THR A 595 15.69 -48.45 -14.22
CA THR A 595 14.71 -48.69 -15.27
C THR A 595 13.90 -49.93 -14.91
N TYR A 596 12.58 -49.84 -15.03
CA TYR A 596 11.69 -50.96 -14.82
C TYR A 596 10.77 -51.16 -16.02
N THR A 597 10.46 -52.41 -16.33
CA THR A 597 9.61 -52.80 -17.45
C THR A 597 8.44 -53.65 -16.99
N ARG A 598 7.27 -53.43 -17.60
CA ARG A 598 6.06 -54.25 -17.41
C ARG A 598 5.40 -54.44 -18.77
N GLY A 599 5.56 -55.62 -19.36
CA GLY A 599 5.17 -55.86 -20.75
C GLY A 599 5.92 -54.95 -21.73
N ALA A 600 5.18 -54.20 -22.56
CA ALA A 600 5.75 -53.22 -23.51
C ALA A 600 5.98 -51.82 -22.90
N GLU A 601 5.67 -51.62 -21.61
CA GLU A 601 5.86 -50.34 -20.92
C GLU A 601 7.19 -50.29 -20.19
N THR A 602 7.76 -49.08 -20.11
CA THR A 602 9.03 -48.82 -19.42
C THR A 602 8.93 -47.55 -18.60
N ILE A 603 9.31 -47.62 -17.33
CA ILE A 603 9.48 -46.46 -16.45
C ILE A 603 10.95 -46.27 -16.11
N LYS A 604 11.40 -45.01 -16.14
CA LYS A 604 12.73 -44.58 -15.71
C LYS A 604 12.57 -43.83 -14.38
N ALA A 605 13.20 -44.33 -13.32
CA ALA A 605 13.20 -43.73 -12.00
C ALA A 605 14.55 -43.06 -11.73
N THR A 606 14.54 -41.76 -11.47
CA THR A 606 15.73 -40.96 -11.16
C THR A 606 15.72 -40.56 -9.70
N ARG A 607 16.86 -40.72 -9.02
CA ARG A 607 17.01 -40.31 -7.62
C ARG A 607 17.23 -38.80 -7.52
N LYS A 608 16.46 -38.11 -6.67
CA LYS A 608 16.52 -36.67 -6.41
C LYS A 608 16.62 -36.44 -4.89
N GLY A 609 17.84 -36.37 -4.37
CA GLY A 609 18.07 -36.33 -2.92
C GLY A 609 17.70 -37.65 -2.25
N PRO A 610 16.89 -37.65 -1.17
CA PRO A 610 16.44 -38.88 -0.52
C PRO A 610 15.26 -39.58 -1.25
N TYR A 611 14.64 -38.94 -2.26
CA TYR A 611 13.42 -39.42 -2.91
C TYR A 611 13.65 -39.91 -4.34
N TRP A 612 12.69 -40.67 -4.88
CA TRP A 612 12.67 -41.15 -6.26
C TRP A 612 11.55 -40.50 -7.07
N VAL A 613 11.88 -40.12 -8.31
CA VAL A 613 10.92 -39.60 -9.30
C VAL A 613 10.92 -40.51 -10.51
N TRP A 614 9.74 -41.00 -10.92
CA TRP A 614 9.60 -41.87 -12.08
C TRP A 614 9.04 -41.13 -13.28
N THR A 615 9.29 -41.66 -14.47
CA THR A 615 8.73 -41.18 -15.73
C THR A 615 8.49 -42.36 -16.66
N ASN A 616 7.29 -42.48 -17.22
CA ASN A 616 6.96 -43.50 -18.22
C ASN A 616 7.40 -43.03 -19.60
N ASN A 617 8.19 -43.87 -20.27
CA ASN A 617 8.82 -43.54 -21.54
C ASN A 617 7.82 -43.41 -22.71
N LYS A 618 6.66 -44.08 -22.62
CA LYS A 618 5.65 -44.10 -23.68
C LYS A 618 4.54 -43.08 -23.46
N THR A 619 4.10 -42.89 -22.21
CA THR A 619 2.97 -42.00 -21.89
C THR A 619 3.39 -40.61 -21.41
N GLY A 620 4.68 -40.42 -21.08
CA GLY A 620 5.20 -39.16 -20.53
C GLY A 620 4.74 -38.86 -19.10
N LYS A 621 3.91 -39.72 -18.47
CA LYS A 621 3.48 -39.56 -17.09
C LYS A 621 4.67 -39.66 -16.13
N SER A 622 4.73 -38.78 -15.14
CA SER A 622 5.81 -38.73 -14.15
C SER A 622 5.28 -38.36 -12.77
N GLY A 623 5.99 -38.76 -11.71
CA GLY A 623 5.61 -38.39 -10.35
C GLY A 623 6.50 -39.02 -9.27
N SER A 624 6.05 -38.91 -8.02
CA SER A 624 6.64 -39.58 -6.86
C SER A 624 6.24 -41.05 -6.78
N VAL A 625 6.78 -41.78 -5.80
CA VAL A 625 6.39 -43.16 -5.49
C VAL A 625 4.90 -43.31 -5.14
N ILE A 626 4.26 -42.26 -4.61
CA ILE A 626 2.81 -42.24 -4.31
C ILE A 626 2.02 -42.16 -5.62
N ASP A 627 2.48 -41.33 -6.56
CA ASP A 627 1.84 -41.16 -7.87
C ASP A 627 1.99 -42.41 -8.74
N LEU A 628 3.09 -43.18 -8.56
CA LEU A 628 3.27 -44.49 -9.21
C LEU A 628 2.19 -45.47 -8.73
N TRP A 629 1.99 -45.54 -7.41
CA TRP A 629 0.99 -46.43 -6.82
C TRP A 629 -0.44 -46.05 -7.26
N GLN A 630 -0.77 -44.76 -7.29
CA GLN A 630 -2.09 -44.30 -7.75
C GLN A 630 -2.32 -44.51 -9.25
N ALA A 631 -1.27 -44.38 -10.07
CA ALA A 631 -1.36 -44.65 -11.50
C ALA A 631 -1.69 -46.13 -11.80
N ASP A 632 -1.18 -47.05 -10.97
CA ASP A 632 -1.41 -48.49 -11.09
C ASP A 632 -2.61 -49.00 -10.29
N ASN A 633 -3.19 -48.16 -9.43
CA ASN A 633 -4.42 -48.44 -8.67
C ASN A 633 -5.48 -47.36 -8.96
N PRO A 634 -6.01 -47.28 -10.20
CA PRO A 634 -6.96 -46.24 -10.58
C PRO A 634 -8.25 -46.33 -9.75
N GLY A 635 -8.69 -45.20 -9.18
CA GLY A 635 -9.86 -45.12 -8.29
C GLY A 635 -9.54 -45.22 -6.80
N SER A 636 -8.28 -45.52 -6.45
CA SER A 636 -7.81 -45.44 -5.06
C SER A 636 -7.68 -44.00 -4.59
N THR A 637 -8.13 -43.73 -3.37
CA THR A 637 -7.97 -42.43 -2.72
C THR A 637 -6.59 -42.31 -2.05
N LEU A 638 -6.17 -41.10 -1.68
CA LEU A 638 -4.96 -40.91 -0.87
C LEU A 638 -5.03 -41.66 0.48
N GLY A 639 -6.23 -41.89 1.02
CA GLY A 639 -6.44 -42.69 2.22
C GLY A 639 -6.14 -44.19 2.00
N ASP A 640 -6.48 -44.71 0.82
CA ASP A 640 -6.17 -46.09 0.44
C ASP A 640 -4.66 -46.26 0.23
N ALA A 641 -4.00 -45.26 -0.37
CA ALA A 641 -2.53 -45.21 -0.49
C ALA A 641 -1.85 -45.22 0.89
N ARG A 642 -2.32 -44.43 1.86
CA ARG A 642 -1.80 -44.44 3.24
C ARG A 642 -1.91 -45.83 3.88
N LYS A 643 -3.05 -46.50 3.72
CA LYS A 643 -3.26 -47.85 4.27
C LYS A 643 -2.27 -48.87 3.69
N ALA A 644 -1.99 -48.80 2.39
CA ALA A 644 -1.00 -49.66 1.73
C ALA A 644 0.43 -49.34 2.20
N PHE A 645 0.81 -48.06 2.27
CA PHE A 645 2.16 -47.67 2.68
C PHE A 645 2.43 -47.93 4.16
N ARG A 646 1.43 -47.87 5.06
CA ARG A 646 1.56 -48.28 6.48
C ARG A 646 2.01 -49.73 6.64
N GLN A 647 1.54 -50.63 5.76
CA GLN A 647 1.97 -52.03 5.76
C GLN A 647 3.44 -52.19 5.33
N ILE A 648 3.94 -51.28 4.49
CA ILE A 648 5.31 -51.28 3.96
C ILE A 648 6.30 -50.65 4.96
N MET A 649 5.89 -49.60 5.68
CA MET A 649 6.73 -48.83 6.62
C MET A 649 6.85 -49.47 8.01
N GLY A 650 6.16 -50.57 8.29
CA GLY A 650 6.07 -51.22 9.60
C GLY A 650 7.34 -51.96 10.08
N THR A 651 8.53 -51.62 9.58
CA THR A 651 9.83 -52.21 9.96
C THR A 651 10.90 -51.12 10.14
N GLU A 652 11.25 -50.85 11.41
CA GLU A 652 12.40 -50.06 11.94
C GLU A 652 12.31 -48.51 11.99
N VAL A 653 12.75 -47.93 13.13
CA VAL A 653 12.73 -46.48 13.48
C VAL A 653 14.11 -46.05 14.02
N PRO A 654 14.65 -44.86 13.65
CA PRO A 654 15.68 -44.18 14.44
C PRO A 654 15.28 -42.79 15.01
N ALA A 655 16.01 -42.40 16.07
CA ALA A 655 15.71 -41.39 17.11
C ALA A 655 16.05 -39.91 16.77
N PRO A 656 15.60 -38.90 17.56
CA PRO A 656 15.69 -37.48 17.24
C PRO A 656 16.99 -36.77 17.71
N LEU A 657 17.36 -35.69 17.02
CA LEU A 657 18.54 -34.83 17.26
C LEU A 657 18.23 -33.60 18.17
N PRO A 658 19.24 -32.98 18.81
CA PRO A 658 19.07 -32.01 19.91
C PRO A 658 18.93 -30.53 19.48
N ALA A 659 18.50 -29.70 20.44
CA ALA A 659 18.07 -28.30 20.31
C ALA A 659 19.19 -27.27 20.11
N ARG A 660 18.83 -26.11 19.53
CA ARG A 660 19.71 -24.94 19.30
C ARG A 660 19.46 -23.80 20.31
N ASP A 661 20.56 -23.14 20.64
CA ASP A 661 20.76 -22.09 21.65
C ASP A 661 20.20 -20.71 21.27
N GLY A 662 19.87 -19.89 22.27
CA GLY A 662 19.04 -18.69 22.14
C GLY A 662 19.76 -17.34 22.28
N SER A 663 19.33 -16.37 21.47
CA SER A 663 19.10 -14.96 21.88
C SER A 663 18.53 -14.17 20.69
N TYR A 664 17.26 -13.76 20.73
CA TYR A 664 16.69 -12.79 19.78
C TYR A 664 15.74 -11.85 20.54
N GLU A 665 16.11 -10.57 20.66
CA GLU A 665 15.16 -9.54 21.09
C GLU A 665 14.16 -9.23 19.96
N ALA A 666 12.88 -9.07 20.30
CA ALA A 666 11.81 -8.87 19.33
C ALA A 666 11.96 -7.56 18.50
N PRO A 667 11.62 -7.56 17.19
CA PRO A 667 11.72 -6.36 16.35
C PRO A 667 10.72 -5.26 16.76
N ARG A 668 11.18 -4.00 16.84
CA ARG A 668 10.31 -2.82 17.00
C ARG A 668 9.69 -2.42 15.65
N ASP A 669 8.37 -2.21 15.60
CA ASP A 669 7.65 -1.74 14.40
C ASP A 669 7.92 -0.25 14.13
N HIS A 670 8.55 0.03 12.99
CA HIS A 670 8.90 1.38 12.52
C HIS A 670 8.25 1.73 11.18
N THR A 671 7.14 1.07 10.85
CA THR A 671 6.41 1.24 9.57
C THR A 671 5.93 2.69 9.36
N GLN A 672 5.50 3.37 10.43
CA GLN A 672 5.03 4.75 10.35
C GLN A 672 6.17 5.75 10.09
N ALA A 673 7.35 5.53 10.68
CA ALA A 673 8.54 6.32 10.38
C ALA A 673 8.97 6.12 8.92
N ARG A 674 8.88 4.90 8.38
CA ARG A 674 9.17 4.62 6.96
C ARG A 674 8.23 5.37 6.01
N ARG A 675 6.92 5.34 6.25
CA ARG A 675 5.95 6.08 5.42
C ARG A 675 6.23 7.59 5.42
N ARG A 676 6.49 8.17 6.60
CA ARG A 676 6.81 9.60 6.72
C ARG A 676 8.10 9.98 5.98
N TRP A 677 9.08 9.10 5.91
CA TRP A 677 10.29 9.30 5.12
C TRP A 677 10.01 9.24 3.62
N GLU A 678 9.18 8.29 3.17
CA GLU A 678 8.83 8.11 1.75
C GLU A 678 7.93 9.23 1.21
N GLU A 679 7.05 9.78 2.06
CA GLU A 679 6.16 10.89 1.73
C GLU A 679 6.86 12.26 1.79
N ALA A 680 8.04 12.35 2.43
CA ALA A 680 8.78 13.60 2.55
C ALA A 680 9.31 14.05 1.18
N PRO A 681 9.10 15.32 0.79
CA PRO A 681 9.66 15.89 -0.45
C PRO A 681 11.18 15.72 -0.57
N TYR A 682 11.66 15.69 -1.81
CA TYR A 682 13.09 15.72 -2.08
C TYR A 682 13.66 17.11 -1.76
N ILE A 683 14.96 17.18 -1.45
CA ILE A 683 15.65 18.46 -1.17
C ILE A 683 15.71 19.37 -2.42
N GLU A 684 15.52 18.80 -3.60
CA GLU A 684 15.44 19.52 -4.87
C GLU A 684 14.13 20.30 -4.98
N ASP A 685 13.03 19.73 -4.47
CA ASP A 685 11.65 20.21 -4.65
C ASP A 685 11.29 21.36 -3.71
N ARG A 686 12.02 21.52 -2.61
CA ARG A 686 11.70 22.50 -1.56
C ARG A 686 12.95 22.99 -0.86
N ARG A 687 13.03 24.29 -0.59
CA ARG A 687 14.05 24.89 0.26
C ARG A 687 13.93 24.36 1.69
N THR A 688 15.07 24.04 2.31
CA THR A 688 15.17 23.34 3.59
C THR A 688 15.72 24.23 4.71
N TYR A 689 15.41 23.86 5.95
CA TYR A 689 15.91 24.52 7.16
C TYR A 689 17.45 24.52 7.23
N ALA A 690 18.13 23.53 6.62
CA ALA A 690 19.60 23.55 6.52
C ALA A 690 20.11 24.70 5.63
N GLU A 691 19.43 24.99 4.51
CA GLU A 691 19.75 26.14 3.66
C GLU A 691 19.53 27.48 4.39
N ASP A 692 18.51 27.55 5.23
CA ASP A 692 18.24 28.74 6.06
C ASP A 692 19.29 28.94 7.16
N ARG A 693 20.08 27.90 7.47
CA ARG A 693 21.18 27.93 8.44
C ARG A 693 22.57 28.03 7.80
N GLY A 694 22.62 28.32 6.50
CA GLY A 694 23.86 28.62 5.78
C GLY A 694 24.50 27.45 5.05
N ILE A 695 23.89 26.25 5.05
CA ILE A 695 24.39 25.07 4.32
C ILE A 695 23.96 25.16 2.85
N ALA A 696 24.91 25.10 1.94
CA ALA A 696 24.66 25.20 0.51
C ALA A 696 23.81 24.04 -0.03
N LYS A 697 22.92 24.34 -0.99
CA LYS A 697 22.10 23.33 -1.68
C LYS A 697 22.95 22.24 -2.37
N ALA A 698 24.16 22.57 -2.83
CA ALA A 698 25.11 21.63 -3.40
C ALA A 698 25.57 20.57 -2.37
N THR A 699 25.84 20.98 -1.13
CA THR A 699 26.18 20.07 -0.01
C THR A 699 25.03 19.11 0.28
N LEU A 700 23.78 19.60 0.26
CA LEU A 700 22.61 18.74 0.44
C LEU A 700 22.46 17.73 -0.72
N GLN A 701 22.64 18.18 -1.96
CA GLN A 701 22.59 17.31 -3.15
C GLN A 701 23.63 16.18 -3.10
N ARG A 702 24.82 16.47 -2.59
CA ARG A 702 25.87 15.48 -2.36
C ARG A 702 25.37 14.33 -1.46
N PHE A 703 24.51 14.62 -0.49
CA PHE A 703 23.97 13.63 0.46
C PHE A 703 22.48 13.29 0.23
N ARG A 704 21.94 13.53 -0.96
CA ARG A 704 20.50 13.36 -1.31
C ARG A 704 19.84 12.01 -0.97
N LYS A 705 20.62 10.96 -0.73
CA LYS A 705 20.13 9.63 -0.30
C LYS A 705 19.87 9.54 1.21
N SER A 706 20.53 10.41 1.97
CA SER A 706 20.53 10.45 3.43
C SER A 706 19.75 11.63 4.00
N VAL A 707 19.34 12.60 3.17
CA VAL A 707 18.54 13.77 3.59
C VAL A 707 17.25 13.93 2.78
N ARG A 708 16.22 14.51 3.42
CA ARG A 708 14.91 14.85 2.83
C ARG A 708 14.40 16.19 3.34
N ALA A 709 13.56 16.86 2.56
CA ALA A 709 12.85 18.06 2.99
C ALA A 709 11.61 17.64 3.81
N GLY A 710 11.65 17.91 5.11
CA GLY A 710 10.61 17.57 6.06
C GLY A 710 9.43 18.54 6.07
N VAL A 711 8.48 18.27 6.97
CA VAL A 711 7.32 19.15 7.20
C VAL A 711 7.79 20.57 7.54
N TYR A 712 7.03 21.58 7.08
CA TYR A 712 7.35 23.01 7.20
C TYR A 712 8.66 23.46 6.56
N GLY A 713 9.26 22.65 5.68
CA GLY A 713 10.59 22.95 5.14
C GLY A 713 11.72 22.53 6.07
N GLY A 714 11.45 21.69 7.07
CA GLY A 714 12.48 21.07 7.90
C GLY A 714 13.47 20.22 7.11
N ILE A 715 14.48 19.70 7.79
CA ILE A 715 15.40 18.69 7.25
C ILE A 715 15.29 17.38 8.04
N TYR A 716 15.24 16.26 7.30
CA TYR A 716 15.27 14.91 7.85
C TYR A 716 16.59 14.22 7.54
N PHE A 717 17.15 13.48 8.51
CA PHE A 717 18.37 12.68 8.34
C PHE A 717 18.08 11.19 8.53
N ALA A 718 18.40 10.37 7.52
CA ALA A 718 18.04 8.95 7.50
C ALA A 718 18.88 8.12 8.48
N HIS A 719 18.22 7.28 9.28
CA HIS A 719 18.84 6.15 9.97
C HIS A 719 18.46 4.87 9.23
N ARG A 720 19.46 4.13 8.75
CA ARG A 720 19.24 2.97 7.89
C ARG A 720 19.76 1.68 8.51
N HIS A 721 19.21 0.57 8.05
CA HIS A 721 19.75 -0.75 8.34
C HIS A 721 21.09 -0.91 7.61
N PRO A 722 22.18 -1.31 8.29
CA PRO A 722 23.52 -1.35 7.70
C PRO A 722 23.62 -2.32 6.51
N GLU A 723 22.89 -3.44 6.53
CA GLU A 723 22.94 -4.44 5.46
C GLU A 723 21.95 -4.20 4.32
N THR A 724 20.69 -3.85 4.62
CA THR A 724 19.64 -3.72 3.60
C THR A 724 19.51 -2.30 3.05
N GLY A 725 20.03 -1.29 3.76
CA GLY A 725 19.84 0.12 3.43
C GLY A 725 18.43 0.65 3.70
N ASP A 726 17.54 -0.18 4.26
CA ASP A 726 16.17 0.22 4.56
C ASP A 726 16.12 1.31 5.62
N ILE A 727 15.15 2.22 5.50
CA ILE A 727 14.93 3.25 6.51
C ILE A 727 14.34 2.63 7.78
N LEU A 728 15.02 2.88 8.91
CA LEU A 728 14.66 2.45 10.25
C LEU A 728 14.01 3.59 11.06
N GLY A 729 14.44 4.82 10.80
CA GLY A 729 13.95 6.03 11.44
C GLY A 729 14.66 7.24 10.84
N PHE A 730 14.36 8.44 11.33
CA PHE A 730 15.07 9.64 10.91
C PHE A 730 15.11 10.69 12.02
N GLU A 731 16.19 11.46 12.04
CA GLU A 731 16.27 12.70 12.82
C GLU A 731 15.50 13.79 12.07
N GLN A 732 14.97 14.76 12.79
CA GLN A 732 14.23 15.88 12.22
C GLN A 732 14.63 17.19 12.90
N ALA A 733 14.83 18.24 12.10
CA ALA A 733 15.06 19.60 12.55
C ALA A 733 14.22 20.58 11.73
N TRP A 734 13.44 21.42 12.40
CA TRP A 734 12.66 22.49 11.76
C TRP A 734 12.35 23.63 12.73
N GLU A 735 12.17 24.82 12.17
CA GLU A 735 11.75 26.02 12.88
C GLU A 735 10.65 26.71 12.08
N LYS A 736 9.54 27.07 12.73
CA LYS A 736 8.43 27.79 12.09
C LYS A 736 7.92 28.87 13.04
N HIS A 737 7.83 30.11 12.56
CA HIS A 737 7.38 31.27 13.35
C HIS A 737 8.09 31.41 14.72
N GLY A 738 9.41 31.18 14.76
CA GLY A 738 10.22 31.25 16.00
C GLY A 738 10.08 30.05 16.94
N THR A 739 9.24 29.06 16.61
CA THR A 739 9.10 27.82 17.38
C THR A 739 9.94 26.71 16.76
N ARG A 740 10.84 26.11 17.57
CA ARG A 740 11.70 24.98 17.17
C ARG A 740 11.12 23.65 17.60
N ASN A 741 11.38 22.60 16.83
CA ASN A 741 10.92 21.26 17.17
C ASN A 741 11.65 20.68 18.39
N THR A 742 10.89 20.23 19.39
CA THR A 742 11.42 19.56 20.60
C THR A 742 11.69 18.08 20.38
N ALA A 743 10.88 17.42 19.53
CA ALA A 743 11.10 16.04 19.12
C ALA A 743 12.15 15.97 17.99
N ARG A 744 13.40 15.66 18.36
CA ARG A 744 14.56 15.55 17.44
C ARG A 744 14.60 14.25 16.62
N PHE A 745 13.84 13.22 17.00
CA PHE A 745 13.78 11.94 16.30
C PHE A 745 12.34 11.52 15.99
N ALA A 746 12.13 10.85 14.84
CA ALA A 746 10.82 10.40 14.42
C ALA A 746 10.18 9.41 15.41
N LYS A 747 8.94 9.69 15.83
CA LYS A 747 8.12 8.78 16.65
C LYS A 747 7.99 7.42 15.95
N ASP A 748 8.12 6.35 16.75
CA ASP A 748 8.12 4.94 16.31
C ASP A 748 9.30 4.55 15.40
N GLY A 749 10.24 5.45 15.13
CA GLY A 749 11.47 5.14 14.43
C GLY A 749 12.47 4.38 15.31
N VAL A 750 13.32 3.56 14.69
CA VAL A 750 14.45 2.91 15.35
C VAL A 750 15.70 3.75 15.17
N LYS A 751 16.24 4.25 16.29
CA LYS A 751 17.50 5.01 16.33
C LYS A 751 18.70 4.08 16.20
N THR A 752 19.55 4.36 15.21
CA THR A 752 20.88 3.77 15.01
C THR A 752 21.90 4.91 14.87
N VAL A 753 22.39 5.17 13.67
CA VAL A 753 23.17 6.36 13.27
C VAL A 753 22.69 6.86 11.91
N SER A 754 22.80 8.17 11.67
CA SER A 754 22.69 8.72 10.31
C SER A 754 24.07 8.83 9.70
N VAL A 755 24.21 8.40 8.44
CA VAL A 755 25.49 8.38 7.73
C VAL A 755 25.41 9.24 6.48
N LEU A 756 26.25 10.27 6.42
CA LEU A 756 26.45 11.14 5.27
C LEU A 756 27.79 10.79 4.61
N GLY A 757 27.74 10.37 3.35
CA GLY A 757 28.90 9.83 2.61
C GLY A 757 28.74 8.36 2.28
N ASP A 758 29.73 7.78 1.60
CA ASP A 758 29.72 6.35 1.25
C ASP A 758 30.66 5.57 2.19
N PRO A 759 30.11 4.70 3.06
CA PRO A 759 30.93 3.85 3.93
C PRO A 759 31.93 2.98 3.17
N LYS A 760 31.65 2.59 1.93
CA LYS A 760 32.52 1.67 1.17
C LYS A 760 33.83 2.32 0.73
N THR A 761 33.83 3.64 0.52
CA THR A 761 34.98 4.37 -0.02
C THR A 761 35.66 5.25 1.02
N ALA A 762 34.99 5.53 2.15
CA ALA A 762 35.51 6.42 3.18
C ALA A 762 36.63 5.77 4.00
N THR A 763 37.73 6.50 4.15
CA THR A 763 38.90 6.17 4.99
C THR A 763 38.85 6.87 6.35
N ARG A 764 38.03 7.93 6.48
CA ARG A 764 37.83 8.70 7.71
C ARG A 764 36.36 8.73 8.14
N MET A 765 36.12 8.75 9.44
CA MET A 765 34.80 8.88 10.08
C MET A 765 34.82 9.98 11.13
N VAL A 766 33.84 10.89 11.09
CA VAL A 766 33.65 11.93 12.12
C VAL A 766 32.26 11.79 12.75
N VAL A 767 32.20 11.74 14.09
CA VAL A 767 30.97 11.47 14.85
C VAL A 767 30.41 12.74 15.52
N PHE A 768 29.11 12.98 15.38
CA PHE A 768 28.38 14.16 15.86
C PHE A 768 27.15 13.80 16.70
N GLU A 769 26.66 14.76 17.48
CA GLU A 769 25.38 14.62 18.20
C GLU A 769 24.17 14.72 17.25
N GLY A 770 24.23 15.64 16.29
CA GLY A 770 23.14 15.92 15.34
C GLY A 770 23.61 16.07 13.89
N GLY A 771 22.69 15.84 12.95
CA GLY A 771 22.98 15.89 11.51
C GLY A 771 23.32 17.27 10.94
N LEU A 772 22.96 18.38 11.62
CA LEU A 772 23.28 19.74 11.15
C LEU A 772 24.78 20.04 11.26
N ASP A 773 25.43 19.70 12.37
CA ASP A 773 26.89 19.85 12.54
C ASP A 773 27.68 18.94 11.61
N ALA A 774 27.14 17.75 11.34
CA ALA A 774 27.70 16.83 10.36
C ALA A 774 27.70 17.43 8.94
N LEU A 775 26.61 18.12 8.55
CA LEU A 775 26.55 18.85 7.28
C LEU A 775 27.46 20.08 7.27
N ALA A 776 27.54 20.81 8.38
CA ALA A 776 28.37 22.00 8.49
C ALA A 776 29.86 21.68 8.31
N LEU A 777 30.38 20.63 8.97
CA LEU A 777 31.76 20.21 8.75
C LEU A 777 31.98 19.65 7.33
N ALA A 778 31.00 18.91 6.79
CA ALA A 778 31.09 18.40 5.43
C ALA A 778 31.15 19.50 4.37
N GLU A 779 30.52 20.64 4.62
CA GLU A 779 30.61 21.84 3.79
C GLU A 779 31.98 22.51 3.92
N LEU A 780 32.46 22.71 5.15
CA LEU A 780 33.75 23.35 5.44
C LEU A 780 34.94 22.58 4.85
N GLU A 781 34.95 21.26 4.98
CA GLU A 781 36.08 20.44 4.54
C GLU A 781 35.96 19.99 3.07
N ALA A 782 34.75 19.96 2.50
CA ALA A 782 34.45 19.50 1.14
C ALA A 782 35.07 18.12 0.74
N ARG A 783 35.40 17.29 1.73
CA ARG A 783 36.11 16.00 1.54
C ARG A 783 35.18 14.88 1.12
N PHE A 784 35.58 14.03 0.16
CA PHE A 784 34.82 12.87 -0.32
C PHE A 784 35.22 11.52 0.29
N ASP A 785 36.36 11.48 0.99
CA ASP A 785 36.91 10.29 1.66
C ASP A 785 36.42 10.13 3.12
N THR A 786 35.52 11.00 3.56
CA THR A 786 35.04 11.08 4.94
C THR A 786 33.55 10.75 5.01
N ILE A 787 33.17 9.89 5.97
CA ILE A 787 31.78 9.75 6.41
C ILE A 787 31.51 10.60 7.65
N TYR A 788 30.44 11.39 7.59
CA TYR A 788 29.98 12.21 8.71
C TYR A 788 28.77 11.50 9.34
N VAL A 789 28.90 11.15 10.62
CA VAL A 789 27.98 10.24 11.31
C VAL A 789 27.29 10.96 12.45
N SER A 790 25.96 11.08 12.37
CA SER A 790 25.15 11.62 13.47
C SER A 790 24.60 10.50 14.35
N THR A 791 24.64 10.70 15.66
CA THR A 791 24.05 9.78 16.65
C THR A 791 22.57 10.05 16.92
N GLY A 792 22.05 11.23 16.54
CA GLY A 792 20.68 11.64 16.79
C GLY A 792 20.37 11.89 18.26
N GLY A 793 21.36 12.40 19.01
CA GLY A 793 21.23 12.83 20.40
C GLY A 793 21.48 11.76 21.47
N GLY A 794 22.32 10.75 21.22
CA GLY A 794 22.81 9.87 22.30
C GLY A 794 23.34 8.48 21.88
N PHE A 795 23.93 7.76 22.85
CA PHE A 795 24.61 6.47 22.69
C PHE A 795 23.77 5.29 23.22
N GLY A 796 22.82 4.81 22.42
CA GLY A 796 22.12 3.56 22.73
C GLY A 796 22.88 2.33 22.23
N GLN A 797 22.58 1.12 22.72
CA GLN A 797 23.24 -0.13 22.31
C GLN A 797 23.34 -0.33 20.78
N ARG A 798 22.30 0.04 20.03
CA ARG A 798 22.29 -0.06 18.55
C ARG A 798 23.17 1.00 17.88
N THR A 799 23.21 2.20 18.46
CA THR A 799 24.09 3.29 18.02
C THR A 799 25.54 2.89 18.28
N GLU A 800 25.86 2.34 19.45
CA GLU A 800 27.20 1.86 19.79
C GLU A 800 27.67 0.73 18.87
N LEU A 801 26.82 -0.26 18.60
CA LEU A 801 27.13 -1.33 17.65
C LEU A 801 27.40 -0.78 16.25
N ALA A 802 26.57 0.15 15.77
CA ALA A 802 26.75 0.76 14.46
C ALA A 802 28.05 1.58 14.37
N LEU A 803 28.40 2.33 15.42
CA LEU A 803 29.66 3.09 15.49
C LEU A 803 30.88 2.15 15.48
N LYS A 804 30.84 1.04 16.24
CA LYS A 804 31.90 0.01 16.22
C LYS A 804 32.09 -0.58 14.83
N THR A 805 31.01 -0.94 14.16
CA THR A 805 31.08 -1.51 12.80
C THR A 805 31.62 -0.49 11.78
N LEU A 806 31.18 0.76 11.83
CA LEU A 806 31.64 1.81 10.92
C LEU A 806 33.09 2.23 11.17
N ALA A 807 33.59 2.10 12.41
CA ALA A 807 34.97 2.44 12.75
C ALA A 807 36.01 1.46 12.19
N ILE A 808 35.63 0.23 11.81
CA ILE A 808 36.56 -0.79 11.34
C ILE A 808 37.32 -0.29 10.11
N GLY A 809 38.65 -0.19 10.24
CA GLY A 809 39.55 0.19 9.16
C GLY A 809 39.54 1.69 8.81
N ARG A 810 39.03 2.56 9.68
CA ARG A 810 38.95 4.02 9.44
C ARG A 810 39.63 4.83 10.53
N GLN A 811 40.14 6.01 10.17
CA GLN A 811 40.49 7.04 11.15
C GLN A 811 39.21 7.60 11.76
N VAL A 812 39.11 7.63 13.09
CA VAL A 812 37.90 8.07 13.80
C VAL A 812 38.16 9.36 14.54
N CYS A 813 37.36 10.39 14.27
CA CYS A 813 37.36 11.65 15.01
C CYS A 813 35.98 11.91 15.64
N SER A 814 35.95 12.67 16.73
CA SER A 814 34.71 13.18 17.32
C SER A 814 34.53 14.66 17.01
N GLY A 815 33.41 15.03 16.38
CA GLY A 815 33.01 16.38 16.01
C GLY A 815 32.04 17.06 16.98
N PHE A 816 32.00 16.65 18.26
CA PHE A 816 31.08 17.22 19.25
C PHE A 816 31.42 18.67 19.61
N ASP A 817 30.41 19.39 20.11
CA ASP A 817 30.46 20.77 20.60
C ASP A 817 31.70 21.06 21.46
N ASN A 818 32.17 22.30 21.41
CA ASN A 818 33.27 22.78 22.25
C ASN A 818 32.74 23.28 23.61
N ASP A 819 32.00 22.44 24.32
CA ASP A 819 31.50 22.69 25.66
C ASP A 819 31.66 21.46 26.57
N ARG A 820 31.26 21.59 27.85
CA ARG A 820 31.37 20.51 28.83
C ARG A 820 30.56 19.25 28.45
N ALA A 821 29.44 19.42 27.73
CA ALA A 821 28.62 18.30 27.29
C ALA A 821 29.29 17.57 26.11
N GLY A 822 29.87 18.31 25.16
CA GLY A 822 30.66 17.74 24.07
C GLY A 822 31.92 17.02 24.54
N GLU A 823 32.60 17.53 25.59
CA GLU A 823 33.70 16.80 26.26
C GLU A 823 33.24 15.47 26.85
N ALA A 824 32.06 15.44 27.49
CA ALA A 824 31.50 14.21 28.05
C ALA A 824 31.15 13.19 26.96
N LEU A 825 30.58 13.64 25.83
CA LEU A 825 30.29 12.78 24.68
C LEU A 825 31.57 12.25 24.03
N HIS A 826 32.64 13.05 23.94
CA HIS A 826 33.95 12.59 23.48
C HIS A 826 34.52 11.51 24.40
N ALA A 827 34.47 11.72 25.72
CA ALA A 827 34.93 10.72 26.69
C ALA A 827 34.15 9.40 26.57
N GLN A 828 32.83 9.47 26.39
CA GLN A 828 31.99 8.28 26.16
C GLN A 828 32.33 7.57 24.85
N LEU A 829 32.54 8.31 23.76
CA LEU A 829 32.97 7.73 22.49
C LEU A 829 34.36 7.09 22.59
N LYS A 830 35.27 7.69 23.37
CA LYS A 830 36.62 7.17 23.60
C LYS A 830 36.62 5.88 24.41
N GLN A 831 35.67 5.70 25.32
CA GLN A 831 35.45 4.41 25.98
C GLN A 831 34.98 3.34 25.00
N LEU A 832 34.15 3.71 24.02
CA LEU A 832 33.65 2.79 23.00
C LEU A 832 34.69 2.45 21.91
N LEU A 833 35.44 3.46 21.48
CA LEU A 833 36.44 3.45 20.41
C LEU A 833 37.73 4.12 20.92
N PRO A 834 38.66 3.34 21.51
CA PRO A 834 39.85 3.89 22.18
C PRO A 834 40.76 4.75 21.28
N ILE A 835 40.70 4.53 19.96
CA ILE A 835 41.51 5.21 18.95
C ILE A 835 40.92 6.55 18.48
N VAL A 836 39.81 7.03 19.06
CA VAL A 836 39.16 8.26 18.58
C VAL A 836 39.94 9.52 18.95
N GLU A 837 40.13 10.40 17.96
CA GLU A 837 40.75 11.72 18.13
C GLU A 837 39.69 12.81 18.32
N ARG A 838 39.98 13.84 19.12
CA ARG A 838 39.05 14.98 19.27
C ARG A 838 39.24 15.97 18.13
N HIS A 839 38.18 16.24 17.38
CA HIS A 839 38.09 17.28 16.37
C HIS A 839 37.00 18.27 16.77
N ALA A 840 37.29 19.15 17.75
CA ALA A 840 36.33 20.11 18.27
C ALA A 840 36.28 21.38 17.39
N PRO A 841 35.13 22.07 17.30
CA PRO A 841 35.04 23.36 16.60
C PRO A 841 35.94 24.41 17.29
N HIS A 842 36.55 25.31 16.51
CA HIS A 842 37.38 26.38 17.05
C HIS A 842 36.55 27.35 17.89
N LYS A 843 36.98 27.69 19.11
CA LYS A 843 36.23 28.60 20.00
C LYS A 843 36.00 29.99 19.40
N ARG A 844 36.92 30.44 18.54
CA ARG A 844 36.86 31.70 17.80
C ARG A 844 37.48 31.52 16.42
N ILE A 845 36.87 32.16 15.44
CA ILE A 845 37.44 32.35 14.11
C ILE A 845 37.98 33.77 14.04
N GLU A 846 39.23 33.91 13.63
CA GLU A 846 39.89 35.21 13.49
C GLU A 846 39.13 36.08 12.47
N GLY A 847 38.73 37.29 12.89
CA GLY A 847 37.90 38.20 12.09
C GLY A 847 36.39 38.06 12.26
N ALA A 848 35.89 37.08 13.03
CA ALA A 848 34.46 36.95 13.36
C ALA A 848 34.15 37.52 14.75
N THR A 849 32.95 38.10 14.92
CA THR A 849 32.56 38.81 16.17
C THR A 849 31.99 37.88 17.25
N ARG A 850 31.59 36.65 16.89
CA ARG A 850 30.87 35.72 17.78
C ARG A 850 31.74 34.51 18.13
N PRO A 851 31.71 34.03 19.38
CA PRO A 851 32.32 32.74 19.73
C PRO A 851 31.54 31.60 19.08
N CYS A 852 32.24 30.54 18.69
CA CYS A 852 31.61 29.36 18.09
C CYS A 852 31.51 28.24 19.13
N LYS A 853 30.30 27.72 19.33
CA LYS A 853 30.05 26.58 20.21
C LYS A 853 30.06 25.27 19.42
N ASP A 854 29.41 25.25 18.27
CA ASP A 854 29.22 24.08 17.41
C ASP A 854 29.80 24.32 15.99
N TRP A 855 29.71 23.31 15.11
CA TRP A 855 30.28 23.43 13.75
C TRP A 855 29.44 24.31 12.84
N LEU A 856 28.14 24.44 13.13
CA LEU A 856 27.25 25.35 12.42
C LEU A 856 27.59 26.82 12.73
N ASP A 857 28.00 27.14 13.96
CA ASP A 857 28.53 28.45 14.34
C ASP A 857 29.85 28.76 13.61
N VAL A 858 30.74 27.77 13.46
CA VAL A 858 32.00 27.92 12.70
C VAL A 858 31.71 28.24 11.23
N LEU A 859 30.78 27.52 10.60
CA LEU A 859 30.37 27.76 9.21
C LEU A 859 29.83 29.18 9.04
N ASN A 860 28.95 29.62 9.95
CA ASN A 860 28.39 30.98 9.92
C ASN A 860 29.46 32.05 10.16
N ALA A 861 30.38 31.84 11.10
CA ALA A 861 31.49 32.76 11.39
C ALA A 861 32.47 32.88 10.21
N MET A 862 32.76 31.79 9.49
CA MET A 862 33.58 31.85 8.26
C MET A 862 32.87 32.59 7.12
N ALA A 863 31.55 32.42 6.98
CA ALA A 863 30.76 33.17 6.02
C ALA A 863 30.68 34.68 6.36
N GLU A 864 30.67 35.04 7.65
CA GLU A 864 30.77 36.43 8.12
C GLU A 864 32.15 37.02 7.81
N ARG A 865 33.25 36.29 8.05
CA ARG A 865 34.63 36.71 7.70
C ARG A 865 34.77 37.06 6.22
N GLY A 866 34.19 36.28 5.31
CA GLY A 866 34.23 36.55 3.86
C GLY A 866 33.47 37.82 3.41
N LYS A 867 32.61 38.38 4.27
CA LYS A 867 31.87 39.64 4.02
C LYS A 867 32.55 40.88 4.61
N VAL A 868 33.54 40.70 5.49
CA VAL A 868 34.34 41.78 6.06
C VAL A 868 35.51 42.04 5.10
N LYS A 869 35.55 43.22 4.45
CA LYS A 869 36.74 43.64 3.69
C LYS A 869 37.96 43.64 4.62
N PRO A 870 39.13 43.14 4.20
CA PRO A 870 40.35 43.33 4.98
C PRO A 870 40.57 44.83 5.17
N ALA A 871 40.84 45.25 6.42
CA ALA A 871 41.30 46.61 6.68
C ALA A 871 42.61 46.80 5.90
N CYS A 872 42.73 47.91 5.17
CA CYS A 872 43.97 48.30 4.54
C CYS A 872 45.07 48.40 5.61
N ASP A 873 46.02 47.48 5.59
CA ASP A 873 47.36 47.79 6.06
C ASP A 873 48.01 48.71 5.02
N VAL A 874 48.05 49.99 5.39
CA VAL A 874 48.99 50.97 4.85
C VAL A 874 50.38 50.54 5.32
N ASP A 875 51.14 49.93 4.42
CA ASP A 875 52.57 50.21 4.19
C ASP A 875 53.12 49.16 3.21
N ALA A 876 53.11 49.51 1.92
CA ALA A 876 53.91 48.86 0.91
C ALA A 876 54.97 49.86 0.42
N PRO A 877 56.28 49.55 0.48
CA PRO A 877 57.26 50.24 -0.33
C PRO A 877 57.22 49.71 -1.77
N PRO A 878 57.60 50.51 -2.77
CA PRO A 878 57.56 50.11 -4.18
C PRO A 878 58.81 49.34 -4.59
N GLU A 879 58.74 48.72 -5.79
CA GLU A 879 59.80 48.10 -6.62
C GLU A 879 59.66 46.58 -6.76
N GLU A 880 59.25 46.09 -7.93
CA GLU A 880 60.01 45.80 -9.17
C GLU A 880 60.44 44.33 -9.27
N TRP A 881 60.00 43.74 -10.40
CA TRP A 881 60.53 42.59 -11.15
C TRP A 881 60.85 41.27 -10.44
N ALA A 882 60.14 40.22 -10.84
CA ALA A 882 60.58 39.25 -11.86
C ALA A 882 59.88 37.90 -11.68
N THR A 883 59.32 37.39 -12.77
CA THR A 883 58.97 35.97 -12.97
C THR A 883 60.21 35.06 -12.86
N PRO A 884 60.07 33.73 -12.66
CA PRO A 884 58.92 32.88 -12.98
C PRO A 884 58.17 32.27 -11.80
#